data_AF-A0A8K1CEV5-F1
#
_entry.id   AF-A0A8K1CEV5-F1
#
_cell.length_a   1.000
_cell.length_b   1.000
_cell.length_c   1.000
_cell.angle_alpha   90.00
_cell.angle_beta   90.00
_cell.angle_gamma   90.00
#
_symmetry.space_group_name_H-M   'P 1'
#
loop_
_entity.id
_entity.type
_entity.pdbx_description
1 polymer ?
#
loop_
_entity_poly.entity_id
_entity_poly.type
_entity_poly.pdbx_seq_one_letter_code
_entity_poly.pdbx_strand_id
1 'polypeptide(L)'
;MFVVKSKNADTSAINKPYMELERDTSGWATFQCMLALTVLSFYKIRRRWFGLFLRFHWVLFLAIIALAVIHGAAMVLVGVVPWALDVIFRYGIQVPLDQRRALHVGQVSVTTIATDLVRIQFPRVRTTIDNTGAKTTRAFHYEAGQYVFICIPRLSVLEWHPFTIGSALPNDMVIVYIKVLGDWTKKLAELASSQPTDNQIAVLIEGPYGAVSIDFEHSTTYSHFVLVSGGIGMTPMMALANQLFFDATHATPRHDAVWSVRERELIEALFLNATKPRGNEIPELAGPLPAQTWLPDVLCSTDSSNSNSGTFLCDIYLTKGTQLPDHPVDQTLGHCIKYGQRPDLAETLRQIGELTKQANPTNARVGVMVCGPSAMIRDVVTQSLLQSKTLGVCFDVHQETFDFQVELLLSWTAYAASTASALRLNGWYSCSTTEDAALLVANPQFECAKAELPLCHNEICVSNKTVEVFVKRKLAQQEDPNGKNRTVWFLQGGPGASSANMEQDMLLMYALTNATIDVYTMDHRGTGRSGFLQCDAAQALANGSPGGEALLLDELPSCVDDVLYEMDYHPEAYSVTSAAKDVEALVDFFHTQKDEAVYVYGVSYGTYLVGRVMHLAPPHIKGYMLDGVLPETGFSTADWNAYILEPTRRLLEACFDAPKCPLKLESRETVVEEVLQMYESIDVSVEDNVCAQLVSGSSGDDATPPSYMLRMLLGVLVRDTEWRTLVFSLLQRVYRCSQLDFEELELVWEPIVNQILMNYGMTPSQRSAPPPRVQSSGASTTPFLSELLYDLITFSELMASPVPTLDNITEAFYAGPFSEDGFDLGTYCAMIGAFRPDFNGSEPACDEIQDWVQYHDAVLPEMHHTFVYAHDKYWNTTATIPENASVLLVVGGLDFQTPSELGKREYEELKGKNKLLVEFAYGGHGTGFAPTELYDETHCGARILTSYVLNDGDVTRVDTSCIEKLPAFIPDDSTFDEVVLEVLEAQGLAK
;
A
#
# COMPACT_ATOMS: atom_id res chain seq x y z
N MET A 1 -5.71 -19.60 -45.15
CA MET A 1 -6.54 -19.84 -46.36
C MET A 1 -7.33 -18.55 -46.59
N PHE A 2 -6.88 -17.59 -47.41
CA PHE A 2 -6.77 -17.60 -48.86
C PHE A 2 -5.47 -16.95 -49.35
N VAL A 3 -4.93 -17.50 -50.44
CA VAL A 3 -3.79 -17.00 -51.22
C VAL A 3 -4.34 -16.18 -52.38
N VAL A 4 -3.79 -15.00 -52.63
CA VAL A 4 -3.78 -14.40 -53.98
C VAL A 4 -2.34 -14.03 -54.33
N LYS A 5 -1.76 -14.81 -55.24
CA LYS A 5 -0.54 -14.46 -55.98
C LYS A 5 -0.89 -13.43 -57.05
N SER A 6 -0.06 -12.40 -57.18
CA SER A 6 0.13 -11.66 -58.42
C SER A 6 1.62 -11.52 -58.67
N LYS A 7 2.09 -12.12 -59.77
CA LYS A 7 3.39 -11.85 -60.39
C LYS A 7 3.14 -10.81 -61.48
N ASN A 8 3.94 -9.75 -61.51
CA ASN A 8 4.70 -9.36 -62.70
C ASN A 8 5.83 -8.40 -62.29
N ALA A 9 6.99 -8.62 -62.89
CA ALA A 9 8.23 -7.91 -62.65
C ALA A 9 8.18 -6.52 -63.27
N ASP A 10 8.73 -5.52 -62.57
CA ASP A 10 9.30 -4.36 -63.23
C ASP A 10 10.50 -3.78 -62.45
N THR A 11 11.48 -3.36 -63.23
CA THR A 11 12.82 -2.92 -62.85
C THR A 11 12.82 -1.54 -62.16
N SER A 12 13.12 -1.50 -60.85
CA SER A 12 13.59 -0.28 -60.14
C SER A 12 14.30 -0.63 -58.82
N ALA A 13 15.35 -1.46 -58.91
CA ALA A 13 16.14 -1.92 -57.77
C ALA A 13 17.21 -0.90 -57.30
N ILE A 14 16.85 0.39 -57.18
CA ILE A 14 17.78 1.42 -56.66
C ILE A 14 17.19 2.21 -55.46
N ASN A 15 15.88 2.15 -55.17
CA ASN A 15 15.27 2.88 -54.02
C ASN A 15 14.67 1.99 -52.92
N LYS A 16 14.77 0.66 -53.01
CA LYS A 16 14.18 -0.25 -52.00
C LYS A 16 14.71 -0.11 -50.57
N PRO A 17 16.02 0.07 -50.29
CA PRO A 17 16.49 0.10 -48.90
C PRO A 17 16.06 1.36 -48.14
N TYR A 18 15.79 2.48 -48.83
CA TYR A 18 15.31 3.72 -48.18
C TYR A 18 13.83 3.64 -47.77
N MET A 19 12.98 3.03 -48.61
CA MET A 19 11.54 2.91 -48.32
C MET A 19 11.22 1.85 -47.26
N GLU A 20 12.05 0.81 -47.12
CA GLU A 20 11.91 -0.17 -46.02
C GLU A 20 12.39 0.43 -44.69
N LEU A 21 13.47 1.23 -44.69
CA LEU A 21 13.97 1.92 -43.49
C LEU A 21 13.02 3.01 -42.98
N GLU A 22 12.39 3.80 -43.87
CA GLU A 22 11.37 4.80 -43.47
C GLU A 22 10.10 4.15 -42.89
N ARG A 23 9.73 2.95 -43.37
CA ARG A 23 8.62 2.18 -42.79
C ARG A 23 8.98 1.61 -41.43
N ASP A 24 10.16 1.04 -41.25
CA ASP A 24 10.57 0.47 -39.96
C ASP A 24 10.70 1.56 -38.87
N THR A 25 11.24 2.73 -39.23
CA THR A 25 11.35 3.88 -38.31
C THR A 25 10.00 4.47 -37.90
N SER A 26 9.06 4.64 -38.85
CA SER A 26 7.71 5.10 -38.53
C SER A 26 6.90 4.09 -37.72
N GLY A 27 7.14 2.78 -37.90
CA GLY A 27 6.55 1.72 -37.08
C GLY A 27 7.04 1.78 -35.63
N TRP A 28 8.36 1.89 -35.43
CA TRP A 28 8.95 2.07 -34.10
C TRP A 28 8.47 3.35 -33.41
N ALA A 29 8.44 4.47 -34.12
CA ALA A 29 7.95 5.73 -33.57
C ALA A 29 6.47 5.64 -33.16
N THR A 30 5.63 4.97 -33.97
CA THR A 30 4.22 4.71 -33.63
C THR A 30 4.11 3.91 -32.33
N PHE A 31 4.91 2.84 -32.21
CA PHE A 31 4.94 1.98 -31.02
C PHE A 31 5.36 2.74 -29.75
N GLN A 32 6.40 3.59 -29.83
CA GLN A 32 6.85 4.41 -28.71
C GLN A 32 5.79 5.42 -28.27
N CYS A 33 5.07 6.04 -29.21
CA CYS A 33 3.94 6.91 -28.87
C CYS A 33 2.80 6.14 -28.19
N MET A 34 2.51 4.91 -28.62
CA MET A 34 1.51 4.05 -27.97
C MET A 34 1.94 3.64 -26.55
N LEU A 35 3.22 3.32 -26.35
CA LEU A 35 3.78 3.01 -25.04
C LEU A 35 3.67 4.19 -24.09
N ALA A 36 4.10 5.38 -24.53
CA ALA A 36 4.00 6.62 -23.76
C ALA A 36 2.53 6.96 -23.40
N LEU A 37 1.61 6.76 -24.35
CA LEU A 37 0.18 6.98 -24.11
C LEU A 37 -0.37 6.02 -23.05
N THR A 38 0.10 4.77 -23.04
CA THR A 38 -0.29 3.75 -22.06
C THR A 38 0.25 4.07 -20.67
N VAL A 39 1.53 4.42 -20.55
CA VAL A 39 2.17 4.79 -19.27
C VAL A 39 1.47 5.98 -18.63
N LEU A 40 1.22 7.04 -19.42
CA LEU A 40 0.51 8.23 -18.91
C LEU A 40 -0.94 7.93 -18.48
N SER A 41 -1.54 6.85 -19.01
CA SER A 41 -2.89 6.40 -18.66
C SER A 41 -2.95 5.55 -17.39
N PHE A 42 -1.81 5.17 -16.79
CA PHE A 42 -1.79 4.42 -15.53
C PHE A 42 -2.49 5.18 -14.42
N TYR A 43 -3.26 4.43 -13.61
CA TYR A 43 -4.15 4.98 -12.60
C TYR A 43 -3.48 5.99 -11.66
N LYS A 44 -2.26 5.67 -11.16
CA LYS A 44 -1.50 6.55 -10.27
C LYS A 44 -1.10 7.87 -10.98
N ILE A 45 -0.59 7.78 -12.21
CA ILE A 45 -0.17 8.95 -13.00
C ILE A 45 -1.38 9.79 -13.41
N ARG A 46 -2.44 9.16 -13.93
CA ARG A 46 -3.69 9.81 -14.33
C ARG A 46 -4.37 10.54 -13.17
N ARG A 47 -4.38 9.95 -11.97
CA ARG A 47 -4.94 10.56 -10.75
C ARG A 47 -4.10 11.74 -10.27
N ARG A 48 -2.77 11.59 -10.23
CA ARG A 48 -1.86 12.60 -9.66
C ARG A 48 -1.55 13.75 -10.62
N TRP A 49 -1.51 13.49 -11.92
CA TRP A 49 -1.09 14.43 -12.97
C TRP A 49 -2.11 14.49 -14.11
N PHE A 50 -3.41 14.64 -13.79
CA PHE A 50 -4.50 14.55 -14.77
C PHE A 50 -4.36 15.53 -15.95
N GLY A 51 -3.94 16.78 -15.69
CA GLY A 51 -3.74 17.77 -16.74
C GLY A 51 -2.59 17.43 -17.70
N LEU A 52 -1.53 16.79 -17.20
CA LEU A 52 -0.42 16.28 -18.02
C LEU A 52 -0.91 15.11 -18.88
N PHE A 53 -1.59 14.15 -18.24
CA PHE A 53 -2.23 13.02 -18.91
C PHE A 53 -3.09 13.50 -20.07
N LEU A 54 -4.07 14.39 -19.83
CA LEU A 54 -5.02 14.79 -20.87
C LEU A 54 -4.32 15.45 -22.07
N ARG A 55 -3.36 16.35 -21.85
CA ARG A 55 -2.64 17.06 -22.93
C ARG A 55 -1.81 16.10 -23.78
N PHE A 56 -1.00 15.27 -23.14
CA PHE A 56 -0.13 14.33 -23.84
C PHE A 56 -0.94 13.22 -24.51
N HIS A 57 -2.07 12.80 -23.94
CA HIS A 57 -2.93 11.79 -24.55
C HIS A 57 -3.46 12.25 -25.92
N TRP A 58 -3.89 13.51 -26.05
CA TRP A 58 -4.30 14.08 -27.34
C TRP A 58 -3.14 14.20 -28.34
N VAL A 59 -1.98 14.70 -27.88
CA VAL A 59 -0.79 14.87 -28.74
C VAL A 59 -0.32 13.53 -29.27
N LEU A 60 -0.20 12.53 -28.39
CA LEU A 60 0.24 11.19 -28.73
C LEU A 60 -0.78 10.48 -29.61
N PHE A 61 -2.09 10.64 -29.36
CA PHE A 61 -3.13 10.11 -30.23
C PHE A 61 -2.98 10.61 -31.68
N LEU A 62 -2.82 11.92 -31.87
CA LEU A 62 -2.63 12.50 -33.21
C LEU A 62 -1.32 12.02 -33.86
N ALA A 63 -0.24 11.92 -33.08
CA ALA A 63 1.05 11.42 -33.55
C ALA A 63 0.96 9.95 -34.02
N ILE A 64 0.28 9.09 -33.25
CA ILE A 64 0.06 7.67 -33.59
C ILE A 64 -0.67 7.54 -34.92
N ILE A 65 -1.76 8.30 -35.14
CA ILE A 65 -2.50 8.25 -36.40
C ILE A 65 -1.63 8.68 -37.58
N ALA A 66 -0.87 9.77 -37.45
CA ALA A 66 0.00 10.26 -38.51
C ALA A 66 1.12 9.27 -38.85
N LEU A 67 1.81 8.75 -37.83
CA LEU A 67 2.91 7.81 -38.00
C LEU A 67 2.43 6.44 -38.51
N ALA A 68 1.26 5.97 -38.08
CA ALA A 68 0.66 4.74 -38.59
C ALA A 68 0.31 4.83 -40.09
N VAL A 69 -0.17 5.99 -40.56
CA VAL A 69 -0.43 6.22 -41.99
C VAL A 69 0.88 6.19 -42.79
N ILE A 70 1.93 6.86 -42.31
CA ILE A 70 3.27 6.87 -42.92
C ILE A 70 3.86 5.45 -42.99
N HIS A 71 3.68 4.67 -41.93
CA HIS A 71 4.09 3.26 -41.84
C HIS A 71 3.38 2.34 -42.85
N GLY A 72 2.26 2.79 -43.43
CA GLY A 72 1.45 2.02 -44.39
C GLY A 72 0.23 1.35 -43.77
N ALA A 73 -0.10 1.64 -42.51
CA ALA A 73 -1.31 1.19 -41.83
C ALA A 73 -2.48 2.18 -42.01
N ALA A 74 -2.71 2.64 -43.25
CA ALA A 74 -3.76 3.61 -43.56
C ALA A 74 -5.19 3.15 -43.18
N MET A 75 -5.39 1.85 -42.94
CA MET A 75 -6.62 1.29 -42.38
C MET A 75 -6.99 1.87 -41.00
N VAL A 76 -6.04 2.44 -40.25
CA VAL A 76 -6.31 3.13 -38.98
C VAL A 76 -7.31 4.27 -39.16
N LEU A 77 -7.32 4.94 -40.33
CA LEU A 77 -8.25 6.01 -40.64
C LEU A 77 -9.70 5.52 -40.68
N VAL A 78 -9.93 4.24 -41.01
CA VAL A 78 -11.28 3.63 -40.96
C VAL A 78 -11.80 3.58 -39.53
N GLY A 79 -10.93 3.39 -38.53
CA GLY A 79 -11.31 3.43 -37.10
C GLY A 79 -11.51 4.86 -36.58
N VAL A 80 -10.78 5.83 -37.14
CA VAL A 80 -10.96 7.26 -36.83
C VAL A 80 -12.27 7.80 -37.40
N VAL A 81 -12.76 7.26 -38.52
CA VAL A 81 -14.01 7.73 -39.16
C VAL A 81 -15.22 7.63 -38.22
N PRO A 82 -15.53 6.50 -37.55
CA PRO A 82 -16.59 6.43 -36.55
C PRO A 82 -16.45 7.44 -35.42
N TRP A 83 -15.22 7.63 -34.90
CA TRP A 83 -14.94 8.62 -33.86
C TRP A 83 -15.14 10.06 -34.36
N ALA A 84 -14.65 10.39 -35.55
CA ALA A 84 -14.84 11.70 -36.16
C ALA A 84 -16.31 11.95 -36.50
N LEU A 85 -17.04 10.92 -36.94
CA LEU A 85 -18.49 10.99 -37.14
C LEU A 85 -19.22 11.20 -35.82
N ASP A 86 -18.82 10.54 -34.73
CA ASP A 86 -19.36 10.76 -33.38
C ASP A 86 -19.03 12.18 -32.87
N VAL A 87 -17.80 12.67 -33.05
CA VAL A 87 -17.40 14.04 -32.69
C VAL A 87 -18.12 15.07 -33.55
N ILE A 88 -18.26 14.86 -34.86
CA ILE A 88 -19.04 15.74 -35.74
C ILE A 88 -20.52 15.66 -35.38
N PHE A 89 -21.03 14.48 -35.03
CA PHE A 89 -22.40 14.33 -34.57
C PHE A 89 -22.62 15.03 -33.23
N ARG A 90 -21.69 14.93 -32.27
CA ARG A 90 -21.75 15.58 -30.96
C ARG A 90 -21.55 17.09 -31.05
N TYR A 91 -20.50 17.56 -31.72
CA TYR A 91 -20.09 18.96 -31.75
C TYR A 91 -20.59 19.75 -32.98
N GLY A 92 -20.86 19.08 -34.09
CA GLY A 92 -21.30 19.69 -35.35
C GLY A 92 -22.80 19.56 -35.64
N ILE A 93 -23.48 18.57 -35.05
CA ILE A 93 -24.93 18.35 -35.22
C ILE A 93 -25.67 18.54 -33.89
N GLN A 94 -25.29 17.83 -32.83
CA GLN A 94 -25.90 17.95 -31.50
C GLN A 94 -25.59 19.29 -30.87
N VAL A 95 -24.35 19.77 -30.72
CA VAL A 95 -24.07 21.07 -30.08
C VAL A 95 -24.71 22.28 -30.81
N PRO A 96 -24.85 22.33 -32.15
CA PRO A 96 -25.55 23.42 -32.83
C PRO A 96 -27.09 23.24 -32.87
N LEU A 97 -27.63 22.02 -33.01
CA LEU A 97 -29.08 21.77 -32.85
C LEU A 97 -29.49 21.90 -31.37
N ASP A 98 -28.55 21.63 -30.46
CA ASP A 98 -28.50 21.89 -29.02
C ASP A 98 -27.63 23.12 -28.69
N GLN A 99 -27.89 24.27 -29.34
CA GLN A 99 -27.81 25.60 -28.67
C GLN A 99 -28.81 25.68 -27.47
N ARG A 100 -28.99 24.56 -26.79
CA ARG A 100 -30.06 24.12 -25.90
C ARG A 100 -29.48 23.44 -24.64
N ARG A 101 -28.21 22.99 -24.68
CA ARG A 101 -27.48 22.36 -23.57
C ARG A 101 -26.43 23.26 -22.90
N ALA A 102 -25.93 24.29 -23.57
CA ALA A 102 -25.17 25.34 -22.91
C ALA A 102 -26.13 26.14 -22.02
N LEU A 103 -25.92 26.12 -20.69
CA LEU A 103 -26.62 27.04 -19.83
C LEU A 103 -25.98 28.41 -20.00
N HIS A 104 -26.73 29.35 -20.57
CA HIS A 104 -26.24 30.70 -20.81
C HIS A 104 -26.10 31.48 -19.50
N VAL A 105 -25.19 32.46 -19.53
CA VAL A 105 -25.02 33.54 -18.55
C VAL A 105 -26.37 33.97 -17.97
N GLY A 106 -26.54 33.86 -16.65
CA GLY A 106 -27.78 34.22 -15.97
C GLY A 106 -28.85 33.12 -15.86
N GLN A 107 -28.56 31.87 -16.22
CA GLN A 107 -29.47 30.70 -16.05
C GLN A 107 -28.93 29.63 -15.07
N VAL A 108 -27.78 29.89 -14.45
CA VAL A 108 -27.09 28.98 -13.51
C VAL A 108 -26.61 29.79 -12.32
N SER A 109 -26.70 29.19 -11.14
CA SER A 109 -26.06 29.67 -9.93
C SER A 109 -24.98 28.67 -9.51
N VAL A 110 -23.76 29.17 -9.34
CA VAL A 110 -22.60 28.43 -8.84
C VAL A 110 -22.18 29.10 -7.53
N THR A 111 -22.34 28.40 -6.41
CA THR A 111 -22.16 28.98 -5.08
C THR A 111 -21.38 28.03 -4.17
N THR A 112 -20.41 28.57 -3.42
CA THR A 112 -19.75 27.84 -2.34
C THR A 112 -20.70 27.76 -1.14
N ILE A 113 -21.08 26.56 -0.69
CA ILE A 113 -22.01 26.39 0.45
C ILE A 113 -21.28 26.04 1.77
N ALA A 114 -20.07 25.48 1.68
CA ALA A 114 -19.11 25.33 2.77
C ALA A 114 -17.68 25.42 2.21
N THR A 115 -16.66 25.48 3.06
CA THR A 115 -15.25 25.63 2.67
C THR A 115 -14.81 24.61 1.61
N ASP A 116 -15.35 23.39 1.69
CA ASP A 116 -15.00 22.26 0.83
C ASP A 116 -16.16 21.79 -0.08
N LEU A 117 -17.23 22.58 -0.24
CA LEU A 117 -18.44 22.17 -0.96
C LEU A 117 -19.02 23.28 -1.84
N VAL A 118 -19.17 22.98 -3.13
CA VAL A 118 -19.75 23.86 -4.15
C VAL A 118 -21.10 23.31 -4.61
N ARG A 119 -22.09 24.19 -4.76
CA ARG A 119 -23.41 23.91 -5.32
C ARG A 119 -23.55 24.54 -6.70
N ILE A 120 -23.96 23.74 -7.68
CA ILE A 120 -24.41 24.21 -9.00
C ILE A 120 -25.91 23.96 -9.11
N GLN A 121 -26.68 24.99 -9.47
CA GLN A 121 -28.14 24.87 -9.61
C GLN A 121 -28.68 25.62 -10.84
N PHE A 122 -29.68 25.05 -11.50
CA PHE A 122 -30.39 25.66 -12.63
C PHE A 122 -31.84 25.16 -12.75
N PRO A 123 -32.75 25.89 -13.42
CA PRO A 123 -34.15 25.50 -13.51
C PRO A 123 -34.32 24.27 -14.40
N ARG A 124 -35.15 23.35 -13.95
CA ARG A 124 -35.56 22.16 -14.72
C ARG A 124 -36.28 22.57 -15.98
N VAL A 125 -37.26 23.46 -15.87
CA VAL A 125 -37.99 24.03 -17.01
C VAL A 125 -37.46 25.43 -17.31
N ARG A 126 -36.88 25.62 -18.50
CA ARG A 126 -36.24 26.86 -18.93
C ARG A 126 -36.98 27.45 -20.11
N THR A 127 -37.28 28.75 -20.07
CA THR A 127 -37.83 29.49 -21.20
C THR A 127 -36.77 30.46 -21.73
N THR A 128 -36.37 30.30 -22.99
CA THR A 128 -35.46 31.21 -23.70
C THR A 128 -36.23 32.04 -24.70
N ILE A 129 -35.91 33.34 -24.78
CA ILE A 129 -36.45 34.26 -25.80
C ILE A 129 -35.34 34.51 -26.81
N ASP A 130 -35.60 34.22 -28.09
CA ASP A 130 -34.64 34.51 -29.15
C ASP A 130 -34.67 35.99 -29.58
N ASN A 131 -33.74 36.38 -30.45
CA ASN A 131 -33.63 37.76 -30.97
C ASN A 131 -34.85 38.22 -31.79
N THR A 132 -35.79 37.31 -32.09
CA THR A 132 -37.05 37.61 -32.80
C THR A 132 -38.24 37.75 -31.84
N GLY A 133 -38.03 37.53 -30.54
CA GLY A 133 -39.06 37.57 -29.50
C GLY A 133 -39.81 36.26 -29.30
N ALA A 134 -39.41 35.17 -29.96
CA ALA A 134 -40.07 33.87 -29.85
C ALA A 134 -39.66 33.17 -28.54
N LYS A 135 -40.66 32.73 -27.76
CA LYS A 135 -40.47 31.98 -26.51
C LYS A 135 -40.34 30.49 -26.81
N THR A 136 -39.22 29.89 -26.40
CA THR A 136 -39.02 28.44 -26.43
C THR A 136 -38.87 27.92 -25.00
N THR A 137 -39.76 27.03 -24.56
CA THR A 137 -39.69 26.37 -23.25
C THR A 137 -39.12 24.96 -23.40
N ARG A 138 -38.18 24.56 -22.54
CA ARG A 138 -37.56 23.24 -22.52
C ARG A 138 -37.47 22.69 -21.11
N ALA A 139 -37.75 21.41 -20.94
CA ALA A 139 -37.56 20.69 -19.70
C ALA A 139 -36.29 19.83 -19.78
N PHE A 140 -35.47 19.86 -18.73
CA PHE A 140 -34.39 18.91 -18.50
C PHE A 140 -34.98 17.70 -17.78
N HIS A 141 -35.21 16.62 -18.53
CA HIS A 141 -35.74 15.37 -17.99
C HIS A 141 -34.59 14.57 -17.38
N TYR A 142 -34.75 14.13 -16.13
CA TYR A 142 -33.80 13.29 -15.40
C TYR A 142 -34.55 12.50 -14.31
N GLU A 143 -33.94 11.39 -13.87
CA GLU A 143 -34.41 10.52 -12.80
C GLU A 143 -33.43 10.54 -11.62
N ALA A 144 -33.90 10.19 -10.42
CA ALA A 144 -33.02 10.06 -9.26
C ALA A 144 -31.95 8.98 -9.47
N GLY A 145 -30.73 9.24 -9.00
CA GLY A 145 -29.58 8.37 -9.23
C GLY A 145 -28.86 8.60 -10.57
N GLN A 146 -29.37 9.49 -11.43
CA GLN A 146 -28.65 9.88 -12.64
C GLN A 146 -27.57 10.93 -12.36
N TYR A 147 -26.56 10.97 -13.22
CA TYR A 147 -25.47 11.93 -13.17
C TYR A 147 -25.33 12.71 -14.47
N VAL A 148 -24.59 13.82 -14.42
CA VAL A 148 -24.29 14.67 -15.57
C VAL A 148 -22.80 14.91 -15.68
N PHE A 149 -22.30 15.08 -16.90
CA PHE A 149 -20.96 15.63 -17.11
C PHE A 149 -21.05 17.16 -17.17
N ILE A 150 -20.21 17.80 -16.38
CA ILE A 150 -20.11 19.25 -16.29
C ILE A 150 -18.78 19.70 -16.86
N CYS A 151 -18.83 20.69 -17.74
CA CYS A 151 -17.67 21.44 -18.23
C CYS A 151 -17.88 22.92 -17.97
N ILE A 152 -16.85 23.59 -17.44
CA ILE A 152 -16.87 25.03 -17.18
C ILE A 152 -15.78 25.65 -18.06
N PRO A 153 -16.13 26.23 -19.23
CA PRO A 153 -15.17 26.75 -20.21
C PRO A 153 -14.14 27.73 -19.64
N ARG A 154 -14.49 28.45 -18.58
CA ARG A 154 -13.59 29.38 -17.87
C ARG A 154 -12.46 28.66 -17.11
N LEU A 155 -12.69 27.42 -16.69
CA LEU A 155 -11.69 26.55 -16.06
C LEU A 155 -10.94 25.75 -17.12
N SER A 156 -11.68 25.09 -18.00
CA SER A 156 -11.18 24.31 -19.12
C SER A 156 -12.29 24.03 -20.13
N VAL A 157 -11.97 24.09 -21.42
CA VAL A 157 -12.91 23.75 -22.51
C VAL A 157 -12.89 22.26 -22.87
N LEU A 158 -11.90 21.51 -22.37
CA LEU A 158 -11.70 20.09 -22.71
C LEU A 158 -12.04 19.14 -21.56
N GLU A 159 -12.12 19.65 -20.33
CA GLU A 159 -12.34 18.83 -19.14
C GLU A 159 -13.84 18.75 -18.81
N TRP A 160 -14.38 17.54 -18.93
CA TRP A 160 -15.75 17.18 -18.56
C TRP A 160 -15.70 16.23 -17.36
N HIS A 161 -16.37 16.60 -16.27
CA HIS A 161 -16.34 15.85 -15.03
C HIS A 161 -17.74 15.33 -14.66
N PRO A 162 -17.89 14.03 -14.31
CA PRO A 162 -19.18 13.47 -13.93
C PRO A 162 -19.54 13.85 -12.49
N PHE A 163 -20.80 14.23 -12.27
CA PHE A 163 -21.35 14.49 -10.94
C PHE A 163 -22.81 14.05 -10.87
N THR A 164 -23.18 13.37 -9.78
CA THR A 164 -24.55 12.92 -9.53
C THR A 164 -25.49 14.12 -9.34
N ILE A 165 -26.68 14.04 -9.92
CA ILE A 165 -27.76 14.99 -9.64
C ILE A 165 -28.29 14.71 -8.23
N GLY A 166 -28.24 15.71 -7.35
CA GLY A 166 -28.68 15.61 -5.96
C GLY A 166 -30.14 16.00 -5.72
N SER A 167 -30.81 16.54 -6.73
CA SER A 167 -32.25 16.83 -6.72
C SER A 167 -33.06 15.65 -7.30
N ALA A 168 -34.36 15.58 -7.04
CA ALA A 168 -35.29 14.66 -7.70
C ALA A 168 -36.66 15.32 -7.92
N LEU A 169 -37.52 14.70 -8.73
CA LEU A 169 -38.91 15.11 -8.90
C LEU A 169 -39.63 15.14 -7.53
N PRO A 170 -40.48 16.14 -7.24
CA PRO A 170 -41.01 17.18 -8.13
C PRO A 170 -40.16 18.45 -8.31
N ASN A 171 -38.94 18.54 -7.76
CA ASN A 171 -38.13 19.77 -7.70
C ASN A 171 -38.03 20.51 -9.05
N ASP A 172 -38.32 21.81 -9.02
CA ASP A 172 -38.24 22.70 -10.18
C ASP A 172 -36.82 23.12 -10.53
N MET A 173 -35.85 22.80 -9.67
CA MET A 173 -34.42 23.02 -9.86
C MET A 173 -33.68 21.68 -10.02
N VAL A 174 -32.65 21.70 -10.86
CA VAL A 174 -31.62 20.66 -10.93
C VAL A 174 -30.45 21.12 -10.07
N ILE A 175 -30.05 20.31 -9.09
CA ILE A 175 -29.01 20.65 -8.10
C ILE A 175 -27.90 19.61 -8.14
N VAL A 176 -26.66 20.07 -8.16
CA VAL A 176 -25.45 19.24 -8.09
C VAL A 176 -24.56 19.74 -6.96
N TYR A 177 -24.17 18.84 -6.06
CA TYR A 177 -23.24 19.11 -4.96
C TYR A 177 -21.86 18.53 -5.29
N ILE A 178 -20.83 19.39 -5.24
CA ILE A 178 -19.47 19.06 -5.67
C ILE A 178 -18.52 19.29 -4.51
N LYS A 179 -17.98 18.21 -3.94
CA LYS A 179 -16.93 18.27 -2.92
C LYS A 179 -15.57 18.63 -3.54
N VAL A 180 -14.81 19.47 -2.85
CA VAL A 180 -13.48 19.92 -3.29
C VAL A 180 -12.45 18.82 -2.99
N LEU A 181 -12.05 18.06 -4.02
CA LEU A 181 -11.17 16.89 -3.88
C LEU A 181 -9.92 16.91 -4.79
N GLY A 182 -9.91 17.72 -5.83
CA GLY A 182 -8.79 17.81 -6.78
C GLY A 182 -8.67 19.17 -7.48
N ASP A 183 -7.68 19.30 -8.36
CA ASP A 183 -7.27 20.58 -8.95
C ASP A 183 -8.41 21.33 -9.64
N TRP A 184 -9.23 20.64 -10.43
CA TRP A 184 -10.38 21.25 -11.11
C TRP A 184 -11.42 21.74 -10.12
N THR A 185 -11.76 20.94 -9.10
CA THR A 185 -12.73 21.30 -8.06
C THR A 185 -12.23 22.42 -7.13
N LYS A 186 -10.92 22.51 -6.89
CA LYS A 186 -10.30 23.62 -6.15
C LYS A 186 -10.44 24.93 -6.92
N LYS A 187 -10.11 24.92 -8.21
CA LYS A 187 -10.33 26.08 -9.11
C LYS A 187 -11.81 26.46 -9.22
N LEU A 188 -12.70 25.47 -9.21
CA LEU A 188 -14.15 25.72 -9.16
C LEU A 188 -14.55 26.42 -7.85
N ALA A 189 -14.06 25.96 -6.70
CA ALA A 189 -14.34 26.60 -5.41
C ALA A 189 -13.78 28.02 -5.32
N GLU A 190 -12.57 28.26 -5.84
CA GLU A 190 -11.99 29.60 -5.98
C GLU A 190 -12.83 30.49 -6.90
N LEU A 191 -13.26 29.96 -8.05
CA LEU A 191 -14.13 30.68 -8.99
C LEU A 191 -15.49 31.00 -8.37
N ALA A 192 -16.06 30.07 -7.61
CA ALA A 192 -17.33 30.26 -6.90
C ALA A 192 -17.20 31.27 -5.74
N SER A 193 -16.04 31.35 -5.10
CA SER A 193 -15.77 32.24 -3.96
C SER A 193 -15.33 33.65 -4.35
N SER A 194 -14.67 33.82 -5.51
CA SER A 194 -14.03 35.07 -5.96
C SER A 194 -14.98 36.14 -6.52
N GLN A 195 -16.31 35.98 -6.39
CA GLN A 195 -17.35 36.94 -6.79
C GLN A 195 -17.02 37.76 -8.05
N PRO A 196 -17.29 37.27 -9.27
CA PRO A 196 -17.44 38.20 -10.36
C PRO A 196 -18.72 39.02 -10.09
N THR A 197 -18.61 40.35 -10.06
CA THR A 197 -19.71 41.33 -10.26
C THR A 197 -20.40 41.17 -11.63
N ASP A 198 -20.24 40.01 -12.26
CA ASP A 198 -20.59 39.68 -13.62
C ASP A 198 -21.17 38.26 -13.58
N ASN A 199 -22.47 38.13 -13.84
CA ASN A 199 -23.26 36.88 -13.82
C ASN A 199 -22.86 35.87 -14.94
N GLN A 200 -21.58 35.86 -15.35
CA GLN A 200 -21.07 35.25 -16.58
C GLN A 200 -20.32 33.92 -16.40
N ILE A 201 -20.74 33.03 -15.48
CA ILE A 201 -20.21 31.65 -15.47
C ILE A 201 -21.07 30.79 -16.40
N ALA A 202 -20.56 30.50 -17.58
CA ALA A 202 -21.16 29.52 -18.49
C ALA A 202 -20.85 28.10 -17.98
N VAL A 203 -21.88 27.26 -17.90
CA VAL A 203 -21.75 25.84 -17.53
C VAL A 203 -22.34 25.00 -18.67
N LEU A 204 -21.53 24.09 -19.18
CA LEU A 204 -21.94 23.10 -20.17
C LEU A 204 -22.31 21.81 -19.45
N ILE A 205 -23.48 21.27 -19.77
CA ILE A 205 -23.99 20.05 -19.15
C ILE A 205 -24.31 19.03 -20.23
N GLU A 206 -23.74 17.84 -20.08
CA GLU A 206 -24.02 16.66 -20.90
C GLU A 206 -24.69 15.59 -20.04
N GLY A 207 -25.78 14.99 -20.56
CA GLY A 207 -26.58 14.00 -19.84
C GLY A 207 -28.08 14.31 -19.90
N PRO A 208 -28.88 13.73 -18.98
CA PRO A 208 -28.44 12.83 -17.89
C PRO A 208 -27.91 11.48 -18.38
N TYR A 209 -27.08 10.85 -17.55
CA TYR A 209 -26.51 9.51 -17.75
C TYR A 209 -26.75 8.64 -16.52
N GLY A 210 -26.58 7.33 -16.70
CA GLY A 210 -26.81 6.35 -15.65
C GLY A 210 -28.27 5.93 -15.55
N ALA A 211 -28.46 4.78 -14.93
CA ALA A 211 -29.76 4.25 -14.55
C ALA A 211 -29.53 3.39 -13.31
N VAL A 212 -30.44 3.47 -12.35
CA VAL A 212 -30.40 2.61 -11.17
C VAL A 212 -30.65 1.17 -11.61
N SER A 213 -29.82 0.23 -11.13
CA SER A 213 -29.89 -1.18 -11.55
C SER A 213 -30.97 -1.98 -10.82
N ILE A 214 -31.70 -1.36 -9.89
CA ILE A 214 -32.82 -1.95 -9.18
C ILE A 214 -34.12 -1.21 -9.54
N ASP A 215 -35.24 -1.93 -9.51
CA ASP A 215 -36.55 -1.41 -9.92
C ASP A 215 -37.10 -0.41 -8.89
N PHE A 216 -36.91 0.88 -9.18
CA PHE A 216 -37.44 2.00 -8.38
C PHE A 216 -38.86 2.41 -8.82
N GLU A 217 -39.28 2.07 -10.04
CA GLU A 217 -40.55 2.55 -10.61
C GLU A 217 -41.75 1.69 -10.19
N HIS A 218 -41.56 0.39 -9.96
CA HIS A 218 -42.61 -0.48 -9.44
C HIS A 218 -42.43 -0.72 -7.93
N SER A 219 -42.98 0.20 -7.12
CA SER A 219 -42.91 0.20 -5.65
C SER A 219 -43.40 -1.08 -4.94
N THR A 220 -43.96 -2.05 -5.67
CA THR A 220 -44.39 -3.36 -5.15
C THR A 220 -43.31 -4.45 -5.19
N THR A 221 -42.18 -4.23 -5.88
CA THR A 221 -41.11 -5.24 -6.03
C THR A 221 -40.33 -5.45 -4.73
N TYR A 222 -40.10 -4.36 -3.99
CA TYR A 222 -39.35 -4.35 -2.73
C TYR A 222 -40.26 -4.02 -1.56
N SER A 223 -40.08 -4.73 -0.45
CA SER A 223 -40.81 -4.41 0.79
C SER A 223 -40.05 -3.43 1.68
N HIS A 224 -38.74 -3.33 1.49
CA HIS A 224 -37.85 -2.41 2.20
C HIS A 224 -36.77 -1.88 1.26
N PHE A 225 -36.40 -0.61 1.44
CA PHE A 225 -35.22 -0.01 0.81
C PHE A 225 -34.21 0.43 1.86
N VAL A 226 -32.93 0.19 1.59
CA VAL A 226 -31.81 0.61 2.46
C VAL A 226 -30.90 1.53 1.66
N LEU A 227 -30.69 2.74 2.16
CA LEU A 227 -29.84 3.75 1.52
C LEU A 227 -28.58 3.97 2.39
N VAL A 228 -27.45 3.39 1.99
CA VAL A 228 -26.19 3.48 2.73
C VAL A 228 -25.24 4.48 2.06
N SER A 229 -24.76 5.47 2.81
CA SER A 229 -23.90 6.51 2.26
C SER A 229 -22.70 6.84 3.14
N GLY A 230 -21.59 7.21 2.50
CA GLY A 230 -20.36 7.65 3.14
C GLY A 230 -19.93 9.03 2.62
N GLY A 231 -19.77 10.01 3.51
CA GLY A 231 -19.36 11.37 3.14
C GLY A 231 -20.29 12.00 2.09
N ILE A 232 -19.73 12.49 0.98
CA ILE A 232 -20.53 13.14 -0.10
C ILE A 232 -21.39 12.14 -0.90
N GLY A 233 -21.20 10.84 -0.71
CA GLY A 233 -22.06 9.78 -1.27
C GLY A 233 -23.53 9.86 -0.84
N MET A 234 -23.86 10.77 0.08
CA MET A 234 -25.24 11.14 0.41
C MET A 234 -25.99 11.82 -0.75
N THR A 235 -25.28 12.39 -1.73
CA THR A 235 -25.88 13.13 -2.86
C THR A 235 -26.88 12.28 -3.69
N PRO A 236 -26.49 11.11 -4.23
CA PRO A 236 -27.44 10.20 -4.89
C PRO A 236 -28.53 9.68 -3.95
N MET A 237 -28.18 9.38 -2.68
CA MET A 237 -29.15 8.87 -1.71
C MET A 237 -30.24 9.88 -1.39
N MET A 238 -29.89 11.18 -1.35
CA MET A 238 -30.84 12.26 -1.17
C MET A 238 -31.81 12.38 -2.34
N ALA A 239 -31.34 12.24 -3.59
CA ALA A 239 -32.21 12.24 -4.76
C ALA A 239 -33.18 11.04 -4.73
N LEU A 240 -32.65 9.85 -4.47
CA LEU A 240 -33.45 8.61 -4.42
C LEU A 240 -34.49 8.63 -3.31
N ALA A 241 -34.11 9.08 -2.12
CA ALA A 241 -35.02 9.19 -0.99
C ALA A 241 -36.18 10.16 -1.26
N ASN A 242 -35.89 11.31 -1.89
CA ASN A 242 -36.92 12.28 -2.29
C ASN A 242 -37.92 11.67 -3.29
N GLN A 243 -37.44 10.90 -4.27
CA GLN A 243 -38.29 10.24 -5.25
C GLN A 243 -39.18 9.17 -4.60
N LEU A 244 -38.59 8.30 -3.78
CA LEU A 244 -39.33 7.28 -3.02
C LEU A 244 -40.43 7.89 -2.14
N PHE A 245 -40.14 9.01 -1.49
CA PHE A 245 -41.12 9.72 -0.66
C PHE A 245 -42.25 10.36 -1.49
N PHE A 246 -41.98 10.81 -2.71
CA PHE A 246 -43.02 11.34 -3.58
C PHE A 246 -43.94 10.22 -4.09
N ASP A 247 -43.37 9.09 -4.48
CA ASP A 247 -44.09 7.94 -5.03
C ASP A 247 -44.91 7.18 -3.95
N ALA A 248 -44.53 7.34 -2.68
CA ALA A 248 -45.11 6.76 -1.48
C ALA A 248 -46.60 7.06 -1.18
N THR A 249 -47.33 7.76 -2.05
CA THR A 249 -48.72 8.15 -1.79
C THR A 249 -49.75 7.00 -1.84
N HIS A 250 -49.38 5.76 -2.21
CA HIS A 250 -50.33 4.66 -2.45
C HIS A 250 -49.93 3.24 -1.96
N ALA A 251 -49.34 3.14 -0.76
CA ALA A 251 -48.86 1.94 -0.02
C ALA A 251 -47.35 1.74 -0.13
N THR A 252 -46.65 1.92 0.98
CA THR A 252 -45.20 2.17 1.01
C THR A 252 -44.41 1.03 1.63
N PRO A 253 -43.34 0.57 0.97
CA PRO A 253 -42.26 -0.13 1.65
C PRO A 253 -41.63 0.76 2.74
N ARG A 254 -40.96 0.15 3.71
CA ARG A 254 -40.20 0.88 4.73
C ARG A 254 -38.82 1.27 4.17
N HIS A 255 -38.31 2.43 4.57
CA HIS A 255 -37.07 2.98 4.05
C HIS A 255 -36.11 3.32 5.19
N ASP A 256 -34.91 2.74 5.18
CA ASP A 256 -33.88 2.96 6.20
C ASP A 256 -32.65 3.61 5.53
N ALA A 257 -32.31 4.83 5.95
CA ALA A 257 -31.14 5.56 5.49
C ALA A 257 -30.04 5.51 6.56
N VAL A 258 -28.83 5.13 6.15
CA VAL A 258 -27.64 5.08 7.00
C VAL A 258 -26.59 5.98 6.37
N TRP A 259 -26.22 7.06 7.06
CA TRP A 259 -25.22 7.98 6.57
C TRP A 259 -24.04 8.07 7.54
N SER A 260 -22.86 7.65 7.09
CA SER A 260 -21.61 7.79 7.83
C SER A 260 -20.84 9.01 7.34
N VAL A 261 -20.54 9.93 8.26
CA VAL A 261 -19.87 11.20 7.94
C VAL A 261 -18.83 11.53 9.00
N ARG A 262 -17.67 12.03 8.57
CA ARG A 262 -16.55 12.33 9.47
C ARG A 262 -16.77 13.62 10.25
N GLU A 263 -17.18 14.66 9.54
CA GLU A 263 -17.16 16.05 10.00
C GLU A 263 -18.57 16.64 10.05
N ARG A 264 -18.88 17.39 11.11
CA ARG A 264 -20.20 18.02 11.31
C ARG A 264 -20.48 19.07 10.23
N GLU A 265 -19.44 19.68 9.71
CA GLU A 265 -19.46 20.73 8.70
C GLU A 265 -20.20 20.29 7.43
N LEU A 266 -20.05 19.03 7.02
CA LEU A 266 -20.76 18.50 5.84
C LEU A 266 -22.26 18.30 6.12
N ILE A 267 -22.62 17.90 7.33
CA ILE A 267 -24.02 17.83 7.78
C ILE A 267 -24.64 19.22 7.76
N GLU A 268 -23.95 20.19 8.34
CA GLU A 268 -24.40 21.58 8.34
C GLU A 268 -24.53 22.13 6.92
N ALA A 269 -23.55 21.85 6.05
CA ALA A 269 -23.54 22.32 4.67
C ALA A 269 -24.76 21.82 3.87
N LEU A 270 -25.05 20.52 3.96
CA LEU A 270 -26.11 19.87 3.20
C LEU A 270 -27.52 20.08 3.78
N PHE A 271 -27.66 20.17 5.11
CA PHE A 271 -28.98 20.23 5.76
C PHE A 271 -29.37 21.64 6.26
N LEU A 272 -28.41 22.44 6.73
CA LEU A 272 -28.69 23.75 7.35
C LEU A 272 -28.33 24.95 6.46
N ASN A 273 -27.26 24.83 5.67
CA ASN A 273 -26.79 25.94 4.82
C ASN A 273 -27.32 25.85 3.39
N ALA A 274 -27.62 24.64 2.89
CA ALA A 274 -28.28 24.46 1.60
C ALA A 274 -29.68 25.11 1.55
N THR A 275 -30.35 25.26 2.69
CA THR A 275 -31.72 25.79 2.81
C THR A 275 -31.79 27.31 3.03
N LYS A 276 -30.65 27.99 3.26
CA LYS A 276 -30.59 29.45 3.46
C LYS A 276 -30.37 30.17 2.11
N PRO A 277 -31.22 31.12 1.71
CA PRO A 277 -30.96 31.96 0.54
C PRO A 277 -29.72 32.83 0.82
N ARG A 278 -28.67 32.70 0.00
CA ARG A 278 -27.49 33.57 0.09
C ARG A 278 -27.72 34.82 -0.77
N GLY A 279 -27.29 35.99 -0.28
CA GLY A 279 -27.46 37.28 -0.96
C GLY A 279 -26.82 37.41 -2.34
N ASN A 280 -26.10 36.39 -2.81
CA ASN A 280 -25.40 36.34 -4.09
C ASN A 280 -26.14 35.50 -5.15
N GLU A 281 -27.30 34.93 -4.82
CA GLU A 281 -28.12 34.19 -5.80
C GLU A 281 -28.93 35.14 -6.68
N ILE A 282 -29.10 34.80 -7.95
CA ILE A 282 -29.99 35.54 -8.85
C ILE A 282 -31.42 35.36 -8.31
N PRO A 283 -32.18 36.43 -7.99
CA PRO A 283 -33.47 36.32 -7.31
C PRO A 283 -34.51 35.44 -8.02
N GLU A 284 -34.44 35.35 -9.35
CA GLU A 284 -35.30 34.51 -10.20
C GLU A 284 -34.88 33.01 -10.21
N LEU A 285 -33.64 32.71 -9.82
CA LEU A 285 -33.05 31.36 -9.69
C LEU A 285 -32.90 30.91 -8.23
N ALA A 286 -33.17 31.78 -7.27
CA ALA A 286 -33.25 31.44 -5.85
C ALA A 286 -34.39 30.44 -5.57
N GLY A 287 -35.35 30.32 -6.50
CA GLY A 287 -36.50 29.42 -6.42
C GLY A 287 -37.42 29.75 -5.23
N PRO A 288 -38.62 29.16 -5.13
CA PRO A 288 -39.21 28.99 -3.81
C PRO A 288 -38.19 28.26 -2.94
N LEU A 289 -38.02 28.68 -1.67
CA LEU A 289 -37.40 27.83 -0.63
C LEU A 289 -37.91 26.42 -0.88
N PRO A 290 -37.04 25.41 -0.96
CA PRO A 290 -37.45 24.13 -1.48
C PRO A 290 -38.44 23.49 -0.50
N ALA A 291 -39.71 23.84 -0.64
CA ALA A 291 -40.83 23.43 0.19
C ALA A 291 -41.18 21.96 -0.07
N GLN A 292 -40.34 21.26 -0.84
CA GLN A 292 -40.45 19.87 -1.24
C GLN A 292 -39.09 19.14 -1.28
N THR A 293 -37.97 19.75 -0.82
CA THR A 293 -36.79 18.95 -0.46
C THR A 293 -36.93 18.56 1.00
N TRP A 294 -37.06 17.26 1.24
CA TRP A 294 -36.90 16.60 2.54
C TRP A 294 -36.18 17.45 3.61
N LEU A 295 -36.95 17.99 4.55
CA LEU A 295 -36.45 18.57 5.79
C LEU A 295 -36.27 17.46 6.86
N PRO A 296 -35.37 17.69 7.85
CA PRO A 296 -35.18 16.87 9.05
C PRO A 296 -36.47 16.24 9.59
N ASP A 297 -37.56 16.99 9.74
CA ASP A 297 -38.77 16.57 10.45
C ASP A 297 -39.44 15.27 9.96
N VAL A 298 -39.26 14.87 8.69
CA VAL A 298 -39.83 13.62 8.13
C VAL A 298 -38.87 12.44 8.26
N LEU A 299 -37.57 12.69 8.15
CA LEU A 299 -36.50 11.70 8.36
C LEU A 299 -36.25 11.39 9.84
N CYS A 300 -36.53 12.39 10.66
CA CYS A 300 -36.19 12.54 12.05
C CYS A 300 -37.48 12.87 12.82
N SER A 301 -38.55 12.11 12.54
CA SER A 301 -39.84 12.28 13.20
C SER A 301 -39.70 12.16 14.71
N THR A 302 -40.23 13.15 15.42
CA THR A 302 -40.30 13.21 16.89
C THR A 302 -41.35 12.29 17.50
N ASP A 303 -42.11 11.54 16.69
CA ASP A 303 -43.02 10.48 17.17
C ASP A 303 -42.28 9.17 17.54
N SER A 304 -40.97 9.26 17.85
CA SER A 304 -40.14 8.19 18.37
C SER A 304 -40.45 7.85 19.85
N SER A 305 -41.68 7.43 20.10
CA SER A 305 -41.76 6.14 20.77
C SER A 305 -41.05 5.14 19.85
N ASN A 306 -40.13 4.31 20.35
CA ASN A 306 -39.51 3.20 19.63
C ASN A 306 -40.57 2.16 19.22
N SER A 307 -41.56 2.56 18.42
CA SER A 307 -42.56 1.72 17.80
C SER A 307 -42.16 1.56 16.33
N ASN A 308 -42.02 0.31 15.91
CA ASN A 308 -41.65 -0.17 14.57
C ASN A 308 -42.64 0.23 13.44
N SER A 309 -43.27 1.40 13.49
CA SER A 309 -44.34 1.85 12.59
C SER A 309 -44.00 3.07 11.72
N GLY A 310 -42.77 3.58 11.76
CA GLY A 310 -42.33 4.66 10.88
C GLY A 310 -41.99 4.17 9.47
N THR A 311 -42.45 4.87 8.43
CA THR A 311 -42.21 4.54 7.01
C THR A 311 -40.80 4.91 6.55
N PHE A 312 -40.16 5.91 7.17
CA PHE A 312 -38.80 6.38 6.87
C PHE A 312 -37.99 6.54 8.15
N LEU A 313 -36.76 6.01 8.17
CA LEU A 313 -35.81 6.11 9.27
C LEU A 313 -34.46 6.59 8.74
N CYS A 314 -33.76 7.45 9.49
CA CYS A 314 -32.41 7.90 9.15
C CYS A 314 -31.50 7.93 10.37
N ASP A 315 -30.41 7.18 10.28
CA ASP A 315 -29.33 7.20 11.25
C ASP A 315 -28.10 7.90 10.65
N ILE A 316 -27.62 8.94 11.33
CA ILE A 316 -26.41 9.68 10.94
C ILE A 316 -25.29 9.31 11.92
N TYR A 317 -24.25 8.66 11.42
CA TYR A 317 -23.06 8.30 12.19
C TYR A 317 -21.99 9.37 12.02
N LEU A 318 -21.80 10.21 13.04
CA LEU A 318 -20.74 11.22 13.07
C LEU A 318 -19.48 10.62 13.70
N THR A 319 -18.53 10.20 12.86
CA THR A 319 -17.38 9.40 13.32
C THR A 319 -16.30 10.21 14.03
N LYS A 320 -16.17 11.51 13.74
CA LYS A 320 -15.24 12.43 14.42
C LYS A 320 -16.02 13.63 14.97
N GLY A 321 -16.59 13.47 16.16
CA GLY A 321 -17.27 14.56 16.86
C GLY A 321 -18.06 14.09 18.07
N THR A 322 -18.19 14.97 19.06
CA THR A 322 -19.02 14.78 20.26
C THR A 322 -20.29 15.62 20.16
N GLN A 323 -21.30 15.27 20.95
CA GLN A 323 -22.53 16.06 21.06
C GLN A 323 -22.23 17.46 21.63
N LEU A 324 -22.69 18.50 20.93
CA LEU A 324 -22.62 19.90 21.30
C LEU A 324 -24.06 20.44 21.41
N PRO A 325 -24.66 20.48 22.61
CA PRO A 325 -26.06 20.84 22.82
C PRO A 325 -26.48 22.20 22.24
N ASP A 326 -25.54 23.14 22.16
CA ASP A 326 -25.78 24.50 21.65
C ASP A 326 -25.55 24.64 20.13
N HIS A 327 -25.08 23.59 19.45
CA HIS A 327 -24.80 23.64 18.02
C HIS A 327 -26.09 23.46 17.19
N PRO A 328 -26.33 24.27 16.13
CA PRO A 328 -27.56 24.20 15.32
C PRO A 328 -27.87 22.81 14.75
N VAL A 329 -26.84 22.08 14.30
CA VAL A 329 -26.96 20.69 13.84
C VAL A 329 -27.52 19.79 14.92
N ASP A 330 -26.99 19.85 16.14
CA ASP A 330 -27.38 18.93 17.21
C ASP A 330 -28.74 19.33 17.81
N GLN A 331 -29.09 20.61 17.80
CA GLN A 331 -30.43 21.08 18.15
C GLN A 331 -31.50 20.58 17.16
N THR A 332 -31.15 20.44 15.88
CA THR A 332 -32.10 20.07 14.82
C THR A 332 -32.13 18.56 14.55
N LEU A 333 -30.96 17.91 14.54
CA LEU A 333 -30.74 16.53 14.10
C LEU A 333 -30.16 15.63 15.18
N GLY A 334 -29.85 16.14 16.38
CA GLY A 334 -29.11 15.40 17.41
C GLY A 334 -29.76 14.08 17.85
N HIS A 335 -31.08 13.92 17.66
CA HIS A 335 -31.79 12.68 17.98
C HIS A 335 -31.63 11.57 16.92
N CYS A 336 -31.13 11.91 15.73
CA CYS A 336 -30.76 10.97 14.65
C CYS A 336 -29.24 10.75 14.56
N ILE A 337 -28.45 11.51 15.33
CA ILE A 337 -26.99 11.46 15.26
C ILE A 337 -26.43 10.51 16.32
N LYS A 338 -25.61 9.59 15.84
CA LYS A 338 -24.81 8.62 16.59
C LYS A 338 -23.36 9.13 16.58
N TYR A 339 -22.89 9.64 17.72
CA TYR A 339 -21.58 10.27 17.87
C TYR A 339 -20.48 9.25 18.18
N GLY A 340 -19.30 9.41 17.56
CA GLY A 340 -18.08 8.64 17.90
C GLY A 340 -18.14 7.16 17.54
N GLN A 341 -19.06 6.74 16.67
CA GLN A 341 -19.24 5.34 16.29
C GLN A 341 -19.51 5.18 14.79
N ARG A 342 -19.20 4.01 14.25
CA ARG A 342 -19.49 3.61 12.85
C ARG A 342 -20.78 2.79 12.78
N PRO A 343 -21.46 2.76 11.61
CA PRO A 343 -22.62 1.90 11.43
C PRO A 343 -22.23 0.42 11.47
N ASP A 344 -22.92 -0.37 12.29
CA ASP A 344 -22.90 -1.84 12.20
C ASP A 344 -23.82 -2.26 11.05
N LEU A 345 -23.25 -2.33 9.85
CA LEU A 345 -23.97 -2.66 8.63
C LEU A 345 -24.43 -4.12 8.61
N ALA A 346 -23.71 -5.03 9.27
CA ALA A 346 -24.06 -6.44 9.37
C ALA A 346 -25.36 -6.61 10.16
N GLU A 347 -25.44 -6.00 11.34
CA GLU A 347 -26.62 -6.02 12.19
C GLU A 347 -27.79 -5.26 11.56
N THR A 348 -27.52 -4.09 10.96
CA THR A 348 -28.55 -3.28 10.29
C THR A 348 -29.23 -4.07 9.17
N LEU A 349 -28.44 -4.69 8.28
CA LEU A 349 -28.98 -5.49 7.16
C LEU A 349 -29.67 -6.77 7.65
N ARG A 350 -29.18 -7.39 8.74
CA ARG A 350 -29.83 -8.54 9.37
C ARG A 350 -31.23 -8.18 9.88
N GLN A 351 -31.35 -7.10 10.64
CA GLN A 351 -32.62 -6.63 11.19
C GLN A 351 -33.63 -6.30 10.08
N ILE A 352 -33.19 -5.60 9.02
CA ILE A 352 -34.04 -5.26 7.88
C ILE A 352 -34.47 -6.51 7.11
N GLY A 353 -33.57 -7.49 6.95
CA GLY A 353 -33.90 -8.78 6.36
C GLY A 353 -34.96 -9.53 7.18
N GLU A 354 -34.85 -9.56 8.50
CA GLU A 354 -35.82 -10.21 9.38
C GLU A 354 -37.19 -9.55 9.31
N LEU A 355 -37.24 -8.21 9.31
CA LEU A 355 -38.48 -7.44 9.14
C LEU A 355 -39.12 -7.68 7.77
N THR A 356 -38.31 -7.72 6.72
CA THR A 356 -38.75 -8.01 5.34
C THR A 356 -39.35 -9.40 5.23
N LYS A 357 -38.72 -10.40 5.86
CA LYS A 357 -39.21 -11.78 5.89
C LYS A 357 -40.51 -11.91 6.67
N GLN A 358 -40.68 -11.16 7.76
CA GLN A 358 -41.92 -11.11 8.52
C GLN A 358 -43.05 -10.44 7.72
N ALA A 359 -42.75 -9.37 7.00
CA ALA A 359 -43.73 -8.61 6.22
C ALA A 359 -44.19 -9.35 4.95
N ASN A 360 -43.28 -10.04 4.24
CA ASN A 360 -43.60 -10.79 3.02
C ASN A 360 -42.90 -12.15 2.98
N PRO A 361 -43.45 -13.18 3.66
CA PRO A 361 -42.79 -14.49 3.81
C PRO A 361 -42.57 -15.24 2.50
N THR A 362 -43.36 -14.94 1.46
CA THR A 362 -43.34 -15.64 0.17
C THR A 362 -42.47 -14.97 -0.89
N ASN A 363 -42.15 -13.68 -0.75
CA ASN A 363 -41.34 -12.91 -1.70
C ASN A 363 -40.60 -11.76 -0.98
N ALA A 364 -39.73 -12.10 -0.04
CA ALA A 364 -38.98 -11.14 0.75
C ALA A 364 -37.79 -10.58 -0.05
N ARG A 365 -37.92 -9.34 -0.54
CA ARG A 365 -36.87 -8.61 -1.25
C ARG A 365 -36.59 -7.25 -0.62
N VAL A 366 -35.31 -6.90 -0.55
CA VAL A 366 -34.78 -5.64 -0.05
C VAL A 366 -33.96 -4.98 -1.16
N GLY A 367 -34.28 -3.73 -1.49
CA GLY A 367 -33.45 -2.92 -2.39
C GLY A 367 -32.39 -2.20 -1.59
N VAL A 368 -31.11 -2.42 -1.89
CA VAL A 368 -29.99 -1.79 -1.18
C VAL A 368 -29.23 -0.87 -2.12
N MET A 369 -29.07 0.38 -1.73
CA MET A 369 -28.29 1.39 -2.46
C MET A 369 -27.08 1.77 -1.64
N VAL A 370 -25.90 1.77 -2.25
CA VAL A 370 -24.68 2.14 -1.54
C VAL A 370 -23.81 3.11 -2.36
N CYS A 371 -23.35 4.19 -1.71
CA CYS A 371 -22.41 5.15 -2.29
C CYS A 371 -21.46 5.70 -1.23
N GLY A 372 -20.16 5.49 -1.39
CA GLY A 372 -19.17 6.00 -0.43
C GLY A 372 -17.79 5.37 -0.64
N PRO A 373 -16.93 5.34 0.40
CA PRO A 373 -15.62 4.69 0.32
C PRO A 373 -15.73 3.21 -0.09
N SER A 374 -14.77 2.72 -0.87
CA SER A 374 -14.79 1.34 -1.39
C SER A 374 -14.89 0.28 -0.29
N ALA A 375 -14.31 0.52 0.89
CA ALA A 375 -14.42 -0.39 2.04
C ALA A 375 -15.89 -0.55 2.49
N MET A 376 -16.63 0.56 2.62
CA MET A 376 -18.05 0.54 3.00
C MET A 376 -18.90 -0.14 1.93
N ILE A 377 -18.62 0.10 0.65
CA ILE A 377 -19.35 -0.55 -0.46
C ILE A 377 -19.14 -2.06 -0.42
N ARG A 378 -17.88 -2.51 -0.26
CA ARG A 378 -17.56 -3.95 -0.14
C ARG A 378 -18.26 -4.59 1.05
N ASP A 379 -18.30 -3.92 2.19
CA ASP A 379 -18.98 -4.43 3.38
C ASP A 379 -20.49 -4.57 3.15
N VAL A 380 -21.18 -3.54 2.63
CA VAL A 380 -22.62 -3.63 2.30
C VAL A 380 -22.91 -4.79 1.34
N VAL A 381 -22.10 -4.98 0.30
CA VAL A 381 -22.27 -6.08 -0.67
C VAL A 381 -22.06 -7.43 0.01
N THR A 382 -21.01 -7.56 0.82
CA THR A 382 -20.66 -8.80 1.51
C THR A 382 -21.74 -9.19 2.52
N GLN A 383 -22.19 -8.24 3.35
CA GLN A 383 -23.25 -8.46 4.33
C GLN A 383 -24.59 -8.76 3.66
N SER A 384 -24.94 -8.06 2.57
CA SER A 384 -26.16 -8.35 1.81
C SER A 384 -26.17 -9.79 1.27
N LEU A 385 -25.02 -10.28 0.76
CA LEU A 385 -24.87 -11.66 0.30
C LEU A 385 -24.95 -12.67 1.45
N LEU A 386 -24.32 -12.36 2.59
CA LEU A 386 -24.34 -13.20 3.79
C LEU A 386 -25.77 -13.33 4.34
N GLN A 387 -26.44 -12.21 4.58
CA GLN A 387 -27.80 -12.17 5.12
C GLN A 387 -28.82 -12.74 4.16
N SER A 388 -28.59 -12.62 2.85
CA SER A 388 -29.42 -13.28 1.83
C SER A 388 -29.43 -14.80 2.00
N LYS A 389 -28.26 -15.41 2.24
CA LYS A 389 -28.12 -16.85 2.51
C LYS A 389 -28.72 -17.25 3.86
N THR A 390 -28.46 -16.45 4.90
CA THR A 390 -28.88 -16.78 6.28
C THR A 390 -30.39 -16.65 6.46
N LEU A 391 -30.99 -15.58 5.94
CA LEU A 391 -32.40 -15.26 6.17
C LEU A 391 -33.31 -15.79 5.06
N GLY A 392 -32.78 -16.13 3.88
CA GLY A 392 -33.59 -16.49 2.71
C GLY A 392 -34.35 -15.29 2.14
N VAL A 393 -33.75 -14.10 2.22
CA VAL A 393 -34.28 -12.81 1.76
C VAL A 393 -33.40 -12.32 0.61
N CYS A 394 -33.97 -11.86 -0.49
CA CYS A 394 -33.16 -11.38 -1.61
C CYS A 394 -32.78 -9.90 -1.40
N PHE A 395 -31.49 -9.63 -1.24
CA PHE A 395 -30.94 -8.27 -1.22
C PHE A 395 -30.42 -7.92 -2.62
N ASP A 396 -31.11 -7.02 -3.31
CA ASP A 396 -30.67 -6.50 -4.61
C ASP A 396 -29.86 -5.22 -4.37
N VAL A 397 -28.54 -5.29 -4.59
CA VAL A 397 -27.62 -4.19 -4.28
C VAL A 397 -27.28 -3.42 -5.55
N HIS A 398 -27.44 -2.10 -5.50
CA HIS A 398 -26.90 -1.17 -6.48
C HIS A 398 -25.74 -0.37 -5.87
N GLN A 399 -24.63 -0.34 -6.58
CA GLN A 399 -23.44 0.40 -6.21
C GLN A 399 -23.34 1.65 -7.07
N GLU A 400 -23.42 2.81 -6.45
CA GLU A 400 -23.29 4.10 -7.14
C GLU A 400 -21.83 4.57 -7.01
N THR A 401 -21.00 4.24 -8.00
CA THR A 401 -19.58 4.60 -8.06
C THR A 401 -19.17 5.12 -9.43
N PHE A 402 -18.35 6.17 -9.48
CA PHE A 402 -17.72 6.68 -10.70
C PHE A 402 -16.44 5.92 -11.09
N ASP A 403 -16.39 4.62 -10.79
CA ASP A 403 -15.33 3.74 -11.28
C ASP A 403 -15.79 3.09 -12.59
N PHE A 404 -15.14 3.45 -13.70
CA PHE A 404 -15.26 2.71 -14.94
C PHE A 404 -14.54 1.37 -14.78
N GLN A 405 -15.19 0.40 -14.11
CA GLN A 405 -14.68 -0.95 -14.01
C GLN A 405 -14.76 -1.64 -15.38
N VAL A 406 -13.60 -2.02 -15.90
CA VAL A 406 -13.47 -3.01 -16.97
C VAL A 406 -13.68 -4.38 -16.31
N GLU A 407 -14.92 -4.76 -16.07
CA GLU A 407 -15.29 -6.11 -15.64
C GLU A 407 -16.41 -6.64 -16.53
N LEU A 408 -16.02 -7.33 -17.61
CA LEU A 408 -16.92 -8.22 -18.31
C LEU A 408 -16.13 -9.39 -18.89
N LEU A 409 -15.89 -10.39 -18.03
CA LEU A 409 -15.65 -11.80 -18.33
C LEU A 409 -15.15 -12.44 -17.04
N LEU A 410 -16.02 -13.15 -16.31
CA LEU A 410 -15.75 -14.26 -15.38
C LEU A 410 -16.87 -14.32 -14.31
N SER A 411 -18.05 -14.80 -14.68
CA SER A 411 -19.07 -15.16 -13.69
C SER A 411 -19.97 -16.30 -14.17
N TRP A 412 -19.43 -17.52 -14.21
CA TRP A 412 -20.26 -18.73 -14.14
C TRP A 412 -19.57 -19.85 -13.34
N THR A 413 -20.33 -20.37 -12.36
CA THR A 413 -20.14 -21.57 -11.50
C THR A 413 -19.21 -21.37 -10.28
N ALA A 414 -19.52 -21.77 -9.05
CA ALA A 414 -20.58 -22.66 -8.56
C ALA A 414 -20.95 -22.41 -7.07
N TYR A 415 -22.17 -22.80 -6.76
CA TYR A 415 -22.75 -23.09 -5.45
C TYR A 415 -21.99 -24.22 -4.72
N ALA A 416 -21.78 -24.10 -3.40
CA ALA A 416 -22.25 -25.02 -2.36
C ALA A 416 -21.52 -24.77 -1.02
N ALA A 417 -22.30 -24.76 0.07
CA ALA A 417 -21.81 -24.70 1.45
C ALA A 417 -21.67 -26.11 2.04
N SER A 418 -20.60 -26.35 2.81
CA SER A 418 -20.61 -26.82 4.21
C SER A 418 -19.38 -27.69 4.57
N THR A 419 -18.84 -27.36 5.75
CA THR A 419 -18.01 -28.14 6.70
C THR A 419 -16.62 -28.66 6.27
N ALA A 420 -15.63 -28.30 7.11
CA ALA A 420 -14.19 -28.58 7.05
C ALA A 420 -13.49 -27.96 5.82
N SER A 421 -12.89 -26.78 6.02
CA SER A 421 -12.22 -26.03 4.96
C SER A 421 -11.04 -26.82 4.38
N ALA A 422 -11.29 -27.55 3.29
CA ALA A 422 -10.25 -27.81 2.32
C ALA A 422 -9.77 -26.45 1.79
N LEU A 423 -8.44 -26.25 1.79
CA LEU A 423 -7.78 -25.08 1.22
C LEU A 423 -8.35 -24.78 -0.18
N ARG A 424 -8.73 -23.52 -0.42
CA ARG A 424 -9.33 -23.10 -1.70
C ARG A 424 -8.39 -22.19 -2.45
N LEU A 425 -8.19 -22.47 -3.73
CA LEU A 425 -7.39 -21.62 -4.62
C LEU A 425 -8.33 -20.84 -5.54
N ASN A 426 -8.06 -19.54 -5.74
CA ASN A 426 -8.79 -18.72 -6.71
C ASN A 426 -8.38 -18.96 -8.19
N GLY A 427 -7.60 -20.01 -8.46
CA GLY A 427 -7.07 -20.36 -9.77
C GLY A 427 -5.72 -19.70 -10.07
N TRP A 428 -4.89 -20.39 -10.86
CA TRP A 428 -3.60 -19.86 -11.30
C TRP A 428 -3.80 -18.87 -12.47
N TYR A 429 -3.12 -17.73 -12.40
CA TYR A 429 -3.02 -16.76 -13.48
C TYR A 429 -1.57 -16.41 -13.75
N SER A 430 -1.23 -16.13 -15.00
CA SER A 430 0.12 -15.72 -15.39
C SER A 430 0.47 -14.36 -14.80
N CYS A 431 1.69 -14.22 -14.26
CA CYS A 431 2.20 -12.99 -13.66
C CYS A 431 3.70 -12.78 -13.97
N SER A 432 4.14 -11.53 -13.94
CA SER A 432 5.54 -11.13 -14.11
C SER A 432 6.24 -10.99 -12.75
N THR A 433 7.52 -10.63 -12.79
CA THR A 433 8.20 -10.08 -11.61
C THR A 433 7.54 -8.74 -11.22
N THR A 434 7.73 -8.35 -9.96
CA THR A 434 7.23 -7.11 -9.37
C THR A 434 7.96 -5.89 -9.95
N GLU A 435 9.25 -6.03 -10.30
CA GLU A 435 10.06 -4.99 -10.97
C GLU A 435 9.59 -4.73 -12.42
N ASP A 436 9.12 -5.78 -13.13
CA ASP A 436 8.62 -5.67 -14.51
C ASP A 436 7.23 -5.00 -14.61
N ALA A 437 6.62 -4.55 -13.51
CA ALA A 437 5.36 -3.80 -13.59
C ALA A 437 5.47 -2.49 -14.42
N ALA A 438 6.70 -1.98 -14.62
CA ALA A 438 7.00 -0.87 -15.52
C ALA A 438 7.15 -1.28 -17.01
N LEU A 439 7.32 -2.57 -17.31
CA LEU A 439 7.55 -3.13 -18.65
C LEU A 439 6.45 -4.16 -19.00
N LEU A 440 5.42 -3.71 -19.71
CA LEU A 440 4.28 -4.52 -20.15
C LEU A 440 4.68 -5.86 -20.85
N VAL A 441 4.22 -6.98 -20.28
CA VAL A 441 3.58 -8.15 -20.94
C VAL A 441 4.42 -8.98 -21.95
N ALA A 442 5.75 -8.84 -22.03
CA ALA A 442 6.48 -9.58 -23.07
C ALA A 442 6.71 -11.08 -22.78
N ASN A 443 6.77 -11.53 -21.51
CA ASN A 443 6.97 -12.95 -21.20
C ASN A 443 6.61 -13.29 -19.74
N PRO A 444 5.41 -13.80 -19.41
CA PRO A 444 5.08 -14.13 -18.03
C PRO A 444 6.01 -15.23 -17.50
N GLN A 445 6.80 -14.88 -16.48
CA GLN A 445 7.82 -15.75 -15.88
C GLN A 445 7.23 -16.68 -14.81
N PHE A 446 6.09 -16.31 -14.22
CA PHE A 446 5.50 -16.96 -13.06
C PHE A 446 4.00 -17.22 -13.25
N GLU A 447 3.48 -18.12 -12.43
CA GLU A 447 2.05 -18.27 -12.14
C GLU A 447 1.78 -17.78 -10.72
N CYS A 448 0.68 -17.07 -10.53
CA CYS A 448 0.25 -16.50 -9.25
C CYS A 448 -1.15 -16.99 -8.90
N ALA A 449 -1.43 -17.07 -7.61
CA ALA A 449 -2.75 -17.39 -7.08
C ALA A 449 -2.93 -16.79 -5.68
N LYS A 450 -4.15 -16.83 -5.18
CA LYS A 450 -4.49 -16.64 -3.76
C LYS A 450 -5.11 -17.92 -3.22
N ALA A 451 -4.57 -18.36 -2.09
CA ALA A 451 -5.09 -19.43 -1.28
C ALA A 451 -5.91 -18.85 -0.13
N GLU A 452 -7.15 -19.29 0.02
CA GLU A 452 -7.99 -18.97 1.17
C GLU A 452 -7.67 -19.97 2.30
N LEU A 453 -7.08 -19.44 3.38
CA LEU A 453 -6.66 -20.18 4.57
C LEU A 453 -7.51 -19.74 5.78
N PRO A 454 -7.65 -20.56 6.82
CA PRO A 454 -8.32 -20.13 8.04
C PRO A 454 -7.53 -18.99 8.71
N LEU A 455 -8.24 -17.99 9.23
CA LEU A 455 -7.61 -16.95 10.04
C LEU A 455 -6.96 -17.59 11.27
N CYS A 456 -7.72 -18.40 12.00
CA CYS A 456 -7.23 -19.16 13.14
C CYS A 456 -6.98 -20.63 12.78
N HIS A 457 -5.72 -21.06 12.90
CA HIS A 457 -5.39 -22.48 12.85
C HIS A 457 -5.80 -23.18 14.15
N ASN A 458 -6.11 -24.48 14.05
CA ASN A 458 -6.43 -25.31 15.21
C ASN A 458 -5.32 -25.19 16.27
N GLU A 459 -5.71 -25.14 17.55
CA GLU A 459 -4.83 -25.03 18.72
C GLU A 459 -4.14 -23.66 18.92
N ILE A 460 -4.33 -22.69 18.02
CA ILE A 460 -3.80 -21.33 18.18
C ILE A 460 -4.89 -20.39 18.70
N CYS A 461 -5.97 -20.23 17.93
CA CYS A 461 -7.11 -19.38 18.28
C CYS A 461 -8.41 -19.94 17.69
N VAL A 462 -9.53 -19.23 17.90
CA VAL A 462 -10.86 -19.66 17.42
C VAL A 462 -11.54 -18.53 16.68
N SER A 463 -11.60 -18.63 15.36
CA SER A 463 -12.36 -17.73 14.49
C SER A 463 -12.93 -18.49 13.30
N ASN A 464 -14.06 -18.01 12.77
CA ASN A 464 -14.65 -18.54 11.53
C ASN A 464 -14.23 -17.73 10.29
N LYS A 465 -13.43 -16.67 10.45
CA LYS A 465 -12.90 -15.86 9.35
C LYS A 465 -11.79 -16.61 8.60
N THR A 466 -11.53 -16.16 7.39
CA THR A 466 -10.44 -16.63 6.53
C THR A 466 -9.49 -15.48 6.20
N VAL A 467 -8.25 -15.82 5.85
CA VAL A 467 -7.24 -14.90 5.34
C VAL A 467 -6.83 -15.36 3.94
N GLU A 468 -6.75 -14.42 3.00
CA GLU A 468 -6.19 -14.70 1.68
C GLU A 468 -4.66 -14.64 1.75
N VAL A 469 -4.00 -15.69 1.28
CA VAL A 469 -2.54 -15.78 1.18
C VAL A 469 -2.14 -15.88 -0.29
N PHE A 470 -1.34 -14.93 -0.74
CA PHE A 470 -0.76 -14.89 -2.07
C PHE A 470 0.36 -15.91 -2.22
N VAL A 471 0.32 -16.66 -3.32
CA VAL A 471 1.32 -17.66 -3.69
C VAL A 471 1.78 -17.39 -5.11
N LYS A 472 3.09 -17.47 -5.35
CA LYS A 472 3.72 -17.33 -6.65
C LYS A 472 4.60 -18.54 -6.91
N ARG A 473 4.57 -19.05 -8.14
CA ARG A 473 5.38 -20.21 -8.54
C ARG A 473 5.94 -20.10 -9.95
N LYS A 474 6.98 -20.86 -10.22
CA LYS A 474 7.48 -21.18 -11.55
C LYS A 474 7.74 -22.68 -11.61
N LEU A 475 7.01 -23.36 -12.49
CA LEU A 475 7.12 -24.81 -12.66
C LEU A 475 8.32 -25.17 -13.54
N ALA A 476 8.90 -26.34 -13.30
CA ALA A 476 9.95 -26.93 -14.10
C ALA A 476 9.52 -27.03 -15.58
N GLN A 477 10.43 -26.69 -16.47
CA GLN A 477 10.24 -26.83 -17.92
C GLN A 477 11.01 -28.01 -18.50
N GLN A 478 11.97 -28.56 -17.75
CA GLN A 478 12.76 -29.71 -18.13
C GLN A 478 12.60 -30.81 -17.09
N GLU A 479 12.66 -32.07 -17.54
CA GLU A 479 12.73 -33.20 -16.63
C GLU A 479 14.14 -33.30 -16.04
N ASP A 480 14.22 -33.57 -14.74
CA ASP A 480 15.49 -33.93 -14.11
C ASP A 480 16.08 -35.18 -14.79
N PRO A 481 17.39 -35.20 -15.12
CA PRO A 481 18.02 -36.35 -15.79
C PRO A 481 17.90 -37.68 -15.04
N ASN A 482 17.66 -37.65 -13.73
CA ASN A 482 17.47 -38.83 -12.89
C ASN A 482 15.99 -39.09 -12.57
N GLY A 483 15.07 -38.33 -13.17
CA GLY A 483 13.62 -38.46 -12.98
C GLY A 483 13.13 -38.03 -11.60
N LYS A 484 13.88 -37.17 -10.89
CA LYS A 484 13.52 -36.69 -9.55
C LYS A 484 12.83 -35.33 -9.61
N ASN A 485 11.62 -35.25 -9.04
CA ASN A 485 10.88 -34.00 -8.93
C ASN A 485 11.24 -33.31 -7.62
N ARG A 486 11.61 -32.02 -7.72
CA ARG A 486 12.04 -31.22 -6.58
C ARG A 486 11.34 -29.88 -6.60
N THR A 487 10.98 -29.43 -5.41
CA THR A 487 10.30 -28.16 -5.20
C THR A 487 10.99 -27.38 -4.11
N VAL A 488 11.26 -26.09 -4.35
CA VAL A 488 11.89 -25.19 -3.37
C VAL A 488 10.93 -24.06 -3.02
N TRP A 489 10.63 -23.90 -1.74
CA TRP A 489 9.85 -22.79 -1.20
C TRP A 489 10.76 -21.71 -0.64
N PHE A 490 10.62 -20.48 -1.12
CA PHE A 490 11.40 -19.32 -0.69
C PHE A 490 10.57 -18.47 0.26
N LEU A 491 11.06 -18.27 1.48
CA LEU A 491 10.41 -17.48 2.53
C LEU A 491 11.25 -16.23 2.83
N GLN A 492 10.63 -15.06 2.66
CA GLN A 492 11.28 -13.77 2.86
C GLN A 492 11.44 -13.47 4.36
N GLY A 493 12.51 -12.74 4.69
CA GLY A 493 12.73 -12.13 6.00
C GLY A 493 11.90 -10.87 6.27
N GLY A 494 12.47 -9.94 7.05
CA GLY A 494 11.77 -8.78 7.60
C GLY A 494 11.84 -8.80 9.13
N PRO A 495 10.81 -9.24 9.88
CA PRO A 495 9.46 -9.69 9.47
C PRO A 495 8.65 -8.63 8.69
N GLY A 496 7.46 -8.97 8.19
CA GLY A 496 6.62 -8.01 7.47
C GLY A 496 6.92 -7.85 5.98
N ALA A 497 8.09 -8.25 5.49
CA ALA A 497 8.48 -8.04 4.10
C ALA A 497 7.78 -9.00 3.13
N SER A 498 7.60 -8.56 1.89
CA SER A 498 6.93 -9.33 0.85
C SER A 498 7.88 -10.28 0.12
N SER A 499 7.30 -11.39 -0.30
CA SER A 499 7.89 -12.38 -1.20
C SER A 499 8.34 -11.82 -2.56
N ALA A 500 7.97 -10.57 -2.89
CA ALA A 500 8.48 -9.88 -4.06
C ALA A 500 10.02 -9.83 -4.10
N ASN A 501 10.66 -9.73 -2.93
CA ASN A 501 12.12 -9.70 -2.82
C ASN A 501 12.78 -11.04 -3.16
N MET A 502 12.02 -12.14 -3.20
CA MET A 502 12.55 -13.49 -3.49
C MET A 502 12.56 -13.83 -4.98
N GLU A 503 11.99 -12.97 -5.82
CA GLU A 503 11.78 -13.30 -7.23
C GLU A 503 13.09 -13.49 -8.00
N GLN A 504 14.10 -12.67 -7.73
CA GLN A 504 15.41 -12.79 -8.38
C GLN A 504 16.14 -14.05 -7.91
N ASP A 505 16.09 -14.36 -6.61
CA ASP A 505 16.68 -15.57 -6.03
C ASP A 505 16.04 -16.84 -6.61
N MET A 506 14.71 -16.85 -6.72
CA MET A 506 13.96 -17.91 -7.38
C MET A 506 14.41 -18.11 -8.83
N LEU A 507 14.56 -17.04 -9.60
CA LEU A 507 15.00 -17.11 -11.00
C LEU A 507 16.45 -17.58 -11.13
N LEU A 508 17.34 -17.14 -10.23
CA LEU A 508 18.73 -17.55 -10.22
C LEU A 508 18.87 -19.05 -9.94
N MET A 509 18.22 -19.58 -8.90
CA MET A 509 18.25 -21.02 -8.61
C MET A 509 17.57 -21.83 -9.73
N TYR A 510 16.45 -21.34 -10.26
CA TYR A 510 15.77 -21.98 -11.39
C TYR A 510 16.68 -22.06 -12.63
N ALA A 511 17.48 -21.02 -12.89
CA ALA A 511 18.48 -21.01 -13.97
C ALA A 511 19.65 -21.97 -13.67
N LEU A 512 20.19 -21.97 -12.45
CA LEU A 512 21.32 -22.83 -12.05
C LEU A 512 20.97 -24.32 -12.09
N THR A 513 19.69 -24.67 -11.93
CA THR A 513 19.17 -26.04 -12.07
C THR A 513 18.76 -26.40 -13.50
N ASN A 514 18.98 -25.51 -14.48
CA ASN A 514 18.50 -25.67 -15.86
C ASN A 514 16.99 -25.93 -15.96
N ALA A 515 16.18 -25.23 -15.16
CA ALA A 515 14.72 -25.32 -15.19
C ALA A 515 14.16 -26.72 -14.86
N THR A 516 14.85 -27.49 -13.99
CA THR A 516 14.47 -28.86 -13.60
C THR A 516 13.72 -28.95 -12.26
N ILE A 517 13.53 -27.83 -11.57
CA ILE A 517 12.82 -27.77 -10.28
C ILE A 517 11.61 -26.83 -10.38
N ASP A 518 10.64 -27.05 -9.50
CA ASP A 518 9.62 -26.06 -9.23
C ASP A 518 10.12 -25.10 -8.14
N VAL A 519 9.87 -23.80 -8.30
CA VAL A 519 10.14 -22.80 -7.27
C VAL A 519 8.85 -22.10 -6.86
N TYR A 520 8.62 -22.01 -5.57
CA TYR A 520 7.44 -21.39 -4.95
C TYR A 520 7.88 -20.31 -3.97
N THR A 521 7.02 -19.31 -3.78
CA THR A 521 7.12 -18.35 -2.69
C THR A 521 5.71 -17.91 -2.30
N MET A 522 5.59 -17.31 -1.12
CA MET A 522 4.34 -16.76 -0.61
C MET A 522 4.60 -15.48 0.15
N ASP A 523 3.64 -14.55 0.09
CA ASP A 523 3.59 -13.48 1.08
C ASP A 523 3.03 -14.09 2.36
N HIS A 524 3.74 -14.00 3.47
CA HIS A 524 3.21 -14.47 4.76
C HIS A 524 1.97 -13.67 5.16
N ARG A 525 1.09 -14.28 5.96
CA ARG A 525 -0.10 -13.59 6.47
C ARG A 525 0.27 -12.24 7.08
N GLY A 526 -0.42 -11.17 6.66
CA GLY A 526 -0.14 -9.80 7.08
C GLY A 526 0.86 -9.05 6.21
N THR A 527 1.55 -9.70 5.26
CA THR A 527 2.50 -9.04 4.36
C THR A 527 1.99 -8.95 2.94
N GLY A 528 2.50 -7.97 2.19
CA GLY A 528 2.20 -7.70 0.80
C GLY A 528 0.77 -7.94 0.31
N ARG A 529 0.58 -9.05 -0.41
CA ARG A 529 -0.69 -9.39 -1.06
C ARG A 529 -1.52 -10.39 -0.24
N SER A 530 -1.08 -10.70 0.98
CA SER A 530 -1.66 -11.70 1.89
C SER A 530 -2.31 -11.07 3.12
N GLY A 531 -3.52 -10.49 2.97
CA GLY A 531 -4.23 -9.90 4.12
C GLY A 531 -3.39 -8.84 4.86
N PHE A 532 -2.76 -7.95 4.08
CA PHE A 532 -1.82 -6.92 4.52
C PHE A 532 -2.33 -6.15 5.74
N LEU A 533 -1.54 -6.15 6.84
CA LEU A 533 -1.90 -5.40 8.04
C LEU A 533 -1.61 -3.91 7.83
N GLN A 534 -2.67 -3.11 7.77
CA GLN A 534 -2.62 -1.66 7.64
C GLN A 534 -3.83 -0.98 8.28
N CYS A 535 -3.72 0.32 8.57
CA CYS A 535 -4.71 1.09 9.29
C CYS A 535 -5.60 1.96 8.39
N ASP A 536 -6.09 1.37 7.30
CA ASP A 536 -6.94 2.03 6.28
C ASP A 536 -8.18 2.69 6.90
N ALA A 537 -8.83 1.96 7.80
CA ALA A 537 -10.03 2.41 8.46
C ALA A 537 -9.75 3.64 9.34
N ALA A 538 -8.63 3.66 10.08
CA ALA A 538 -8.25 4.76 10.96
C ALA A 538 -7.76 5.98 10.17
N GLN A 539 -7.46 5.80 8.87
CA GLN A 539 -6.74 6.74 8.02
C GLN A 539 -5.34 7.07 8.55
N ALA A 540 -4.82 6.27 9.48
CA ALA A 540 -3.40 6.25 9.83
C ALA A 540 -2.66 5.55 8.67
N LEU A 541 -1.43 5.99 8.34
CA LEU A 541 -0.68 5.57 7.15
C LEU A 541 -1.27 6.05 5.80
N ALA A 542 -2.34 6.84 5.80
CA ALA A 542 -2.94 7.37 4.58
C ALA A 542 -2.35 8.73 4.18
N ASN A 543 -2.20 8.97 2.87
CA ASN A 543 -1.83 10.28 2.32
C ASN A 543 -2.82 11.38 2.81
N GLY A 544 -2.43 12.11 3.86
CA GLY A 544 -3.25 13.13 4.54
C GLY A 544 -3.38 12.95 6.07
N SER A 545 -2.83 11.88 6.66
CA SER A 545 -2.68 11.75 8.11
C SER A 545 -1.56 12.69 8.63
N PRO A 546 -1.56 13.11 9.91
CA PRO A 546 -0.44 13.84 10.52
C PRO A 546 0.93 13.17 10.30
N GLY A 547 0.99 11.84 10.35
CA GLY A 547 2.19 11.03 10.05
C GLY A 547 2.49 10.81 8.57
N GLY A 548 1.57 11.20 7.68
CA GLY A 548 1.66 10.91 6.26
C GLY A 548 1.53 9.39 6.00
N GLU A 549 2.58 8.79 5.45
CA GLU A 549 2.64 7.34 5.23
C GLU A 549 3.23 6.60 6.44
N ALA A 550 3.76 7.29 7.45
CA ALA A 550 4.28 6.71 8.69
C ALA A 550 3.21 6.71 9.80
N LEU A 551 3.30 5.74 10.73
CA LEU A 551 2.36 5.60 11.84
C LEU A 551 2.88 6.33 13.08
N LEU A 552 2.27 7.46 13.45
CA LEU A 552 2.66 8.18 14.66
C LEU A 552 2.11 7.52 15.94
N LEU A 553 2.79 7.75 17.06
CA LEU A 553 2.44 7.21 18.37
C LEU A 553 1.01 7.62 18.83
N ASP A 554 0.53 8.80 18.44
CA ASP A 554 -0.83 9.27 18.74
C ASP A 554 -1.91 8.67 17.81
N GLU A 555 -1.53 8.20 16.63
CA GLU A 555 -2.39 7.48 15.69
C GLU A 555 -2.54 5.99 16.05
N LEU A 556 -1.60 5.47 16.84
CA LEU A 556 -1.47 4.05 17.17
C LEU A 556 -2.70 3.43 17.85
N PRO A 557 -3.38 4.04 18.84
CA PRO A 557 -4.55 3.42 19.48
C PRO A 557 -5.69 3.12 18.51
N SER A 558 -6.05 4.10 17.67
CA SER A 558 -7.12 3.92 16.68
C SER A 558 -6.74 2.92 15.59
N CYS A 559 -5.46 2.91 15.21
CA CYS A 559 -4.90 1.96 14.27
C CYS A 559 -4.97 0.51 14.81
N VAL A 560 -4.52 0.30 16.05
CA VAL A 560 -4.56 -1.00 16.72
C VAL A 560 -5.98 -1.51 16.91
N ASP A 561 -6.93 -0.64 17.29
CA ASP A 561 -8.35 -1.02 17.43
C ASP A 561 -8.93 -1.55 16.12
N ASP A 562 -8.68 -0.84 15.01
CA ASP A 562 -9.16 -1.21 13.69
C ASP A 562 -8.53 -2.53 13.21
N VAL A 563 -7.23 -2.70 13.40
CA VAL A 563 -6.51 -3.91 12.99
C VAL A 563 -6.91 -5.12 13.82
N LEU A 564 -7.03 -4.97 15.14
CA LEU A 564 -7.52 -6.05 16.01
C LEU A 564 -8.94 -6.46 15.64
N TYR A 565 -9.81 -5.52 15.29
CA TYR A 565 -11.15 -5.85 14.79
C TYR A 565 -11.10 -6.71 13.51
N GLU A 566 -10.22 -6.38 12.56
CA GLU A 566 -9.99 -7.19 11.35
C GLU A 566 -9.49 -8.60 11.72
N MET A 567 -8.56 -8.69 12.66
CA MET A 567 -8.00 -9.94 13.21
C MET A 567 -8.98 -10.73 14.11
N ASP A 568 -10.23 -10.28 14.27
CA ASP A 568 -11.19 -10.91 15.19
C ASP A 568 -10.71 -10.92 16.65
N TYR A 569 -9.93 -9.91 17.03
CA TYR A 569 -9.26 -9.76 18.32
C TYR A 569 -8.29 -10.91 18.67
N HIS A 570 -7.73 -11.57 17.65
CA HIS A 570 -6.75 -12.64 17.80
C HIS A 570 -5.38 -12.24 17.20
N PRO A 571 -4.54 -11.46 17.91
CA PRO A 571 -3.20 -11.13 17.44
C PRO A 571 -2.34 -12.38 17.16
N GLU A 572 -2.54 -13.47 17.90
CA GLU A 572 -1.87 -14.76 17.72
C GLU A 572 -2.19 -15.43 16.37
N ALA A 573 -3.29 -15.01 15.71
CA ALA A 573 -3.57 -15.42 14.34
C ALA A 573 -2.46 -14.97 13.37
N TYR A 574 -1.64 -13.97 13.71
CA TYR A 574 -0.51 -13.51 12.88
C TYR A 574 0.86 -13.86 13.50
N SER A 575 0.89 -14.82 14.43
CA SER A 575 2.15 -15.33 15.01
C SER A 575 3.02 -16.08 14.01
N VAL A 576 4.30 -16.26 14.36
CA VAL A 576 5.25 -17.06 13.55
C VAL A 576 4.73 -18.50 13.37
N THR A 577 4.09 -19.06 14.39
CA THR A 577 3.47 -20.40 14.30
C THR A 577 2.28 -20.44 13.35
N SER A 578 1.43 -19.41 13.34
CA SER A 578 0.34 -19.30 12.37
C SER A 578 0.87 -19.20 10.93
N ALA A 579 1.94 -18.43 10.71
CA ALA A 579 2.61 -18.37 9.42
C ALA A 579 3.27 -19.70 9.03
N ALA A 580 3.88 -20.42 9.97
CA ALA A 580 4.48 -21.74 9.71
C ALA A 580 3.42 -22.79 9.32
N LYS A 581 2.24 -22.75 9.96
CA LYS A 581 1.10 -23.61 9.58
C LYS A 581 0.54 -23.29 8.20
N ASP A 582 0.66 -22.05 7.72
CA ASP A 582 0.33 -21.73 6.32
C ASP A 582 1.31 -22.39 5.35
N VAL A 583 2.61 -22.32 5.66
CA VAL A 583 3.64 -22.97 4.85
C VAL A 583 3.38 -24.48 4.81
N GLU A 584 3.11 -25.12 5.95
CA GLU A 584 2.73 -26.54 6.02
C GLU A 584 1.50 -26.84 5.17
N ALA A 585 0.42 -26.09 5.34
CA ALA A 585 -0.83 -26.31 4.61
C ALA A 585 -0.67 -26.13 3.09
N LEU A 586 0.14 -25.16 2.65
CA LEU A 586 0.40 -24.90 1.24
C LEU A 586 1.33 -25.95 0.63
N VAL A 587 2.39 -26.35 1.35
CA VAL A 587 3.27 -27.45 0.94
C VAL A 587 2.47 -28.74 0.77
N ASP A 588 1.63 -29.09 1.75
CA ASP A 588 0.78 -30.28 1.69
C ASP A 588 -0.24 -30.21 0.54
N PHE A 589 -0.80 -29.03 0.28
CA PHE A 589 -1.77 -28.85 -0.80
C PHE A 589 -1.17 -28.93 -2.19
N PHE A 590 0.03 -28.37 -2.40
CA PHE A 590 0.70 -28.35 -3.70
C PHE A 590 1.62 -29.54 -3.95
N HIS A 591 1.87 -30.37 -2.93
CA HIS A 591 2.52 -31.65 -3.10
C HIS A 591 1.65 -32.58 -3.95
N THR A 592 1.96 -32.68 -5.25
CA THR A 592 1.09 -33.38 -6.22
C THR A 592 1.59 -34.77 -6.58
N GLN A 593 2.84 -35.12 -6.22
CA GLN A 593 3.44 -36.40 -6.58
C GLN A 593 4.09 -37.11 -5.39
N LYS A 594 3.82 -38.42 -5.28
CA LYS A 594 4.21 -39.26 -4.14
C LYS A 594 5.73 -39.32 -3.86
N ASP A 595 6.57 -39.00 -4.85
CA ASP A 595 8.04 -39.09 -4.78
C ASP A 595 8.73 -37.71 -4.94
N GLU A 596 7.98 -36.61 -4.84
CA GLU A 596 8.51 -35.24 -4.89
C GLU A 596 9.24 -34.86 -3.58
N ALA A 597 10.45 -34.32 -3.69
CA ALA A 597 11.22 -33.83 -2.55
C ALA A 597 11.05 -32.31 -2.39
N VAL A 598 10.55 -31.87 -1.24
CA VAL A 598 10.34 -30.45 -0.94
C VAL A 598 11.49 -29.91 -0.09
N TYR A 599 11.97 -28.72 -0.43
CA TYR A 599 12.95 -27.96 0.33
C TYR A 599 12.40 -26.60 0.68
N VAL A 600 12.76 -26.07 1.85
CA VAL A 600 12.36 -24.73 2.27
C VAL A 600 13.60 -23.89 2.54
N TYR A 601 13.68 -22.76 1.85
CA TYR A 601 14.69 -21.73 2.00
C TYR A 601 14.10 -20.55 2.77
N GLY A 602 14.84 -20.03 3.75
CA GLY A 602 14.53 -18.80 4.44
C GLY A 602 15.77 -17.92 4.55
N VAL A 603 15.56 -16.61 4.46
CA VAL A 603 16.62 -15.60 4.65
C VAL A 603 16.27 -14.66 5.79
N SER A 604 17.26 -14.27 6.61
CA SER A 604 17.04 -13.32 7.72
C SER A 604 15.97 -13.84 8.70
N TYR A 605 14.96 -13.03 9.07
CA TYR A 605 13.76 -13.51 9.79
C TYR A 605 13.11 -14.76 9.17
N GLY A 606 13.19 -14.95 7.86
CA GLY A 606 12.71 -16.14 7.17
C GLY A 606 13.37 -17.41 7.71
N THR A 607 14.61 -17.35 8.21
CA THR A 607 15.28 -18.49 8.88
C THR A 607 14.60 -18.88 10.18
N TYR A 608 14.14 -17.91 10.97
CA TYR A 608 13.37 -18.13 12.20
C TYR A 608 12.00 -18.75 11.89
N LEU A 609 11.34 -18.29 10.82
CA LEU A 609 10.11 -18.90 10.32
C LEU A 609 10.34 -20.34 9.83
N VAL A 610 11.44 -20.61 9.11
CA VAL A 610 11.81 -21.97 8.70
C VAL A 610 12.08 -22.86 9.91
N GLY A 611 12.75 -22.35 10.95
CA GLY A 611 12.89 -23.03 12.24
C GLY A 611 11.53 -23.41 12.83
N ARG A 612 10.55 -22.49 12.79
CA ARG A 612 9.18 -22.77 13.21
C ARG A 612 8.49 -23.84 12.36
N VAL A 613 8.73 -23.89 11.04
CA VAL A 613 8.26 -24.98 10.17
C VAL A 613 8.93 -26.31 10.56
N MET A 614 10.23 -26.31 10.90
CA MET A 614 10.94 -27.51 11.36
C MET A 614 10.33 -28.08 12.65
N HIS A 615 9.87 -27.22 13.57
CA HIS A 615 9.14 -27.65 14.77
C HIS A 615 7.81 -28.36 14.49
N LEU A 616 7.12 -28.00 13.40
CA LEU A 616 5.91 -28.69 12.95
C LEU A 616 6.24 -30.05 12.30
N ALA A 617 7.46 -30.20 11.79
CA ALA A 617 8.00 -31.38 11.12
C ALA A 617 7.10 -31.96 10.00
N PRO A 618 6.74 -31.16 8.97
CA PRO A 618 5.92 -31.66 7.86
C PRO A 618 6.62 -32.84 7.15
N PRO A 619 5.92 -33.96 6.89
CA PRO A 619 6.55 -35.20 6.46
C PRO A 619 7.18 -35.16 5.06
N HIS A 620 6.75 -34.20 4.23
CA HIS A 620 7.16 -34.06 2.83
C HIS A 620 8.40 -33.19 2.63
N ILE A 621 8.80 -32.41 3.64
CA ILE A 621 10.00 -31.57 3.57
C ILE A 621 11.25 -32.40 3.88
N LYS A 622 12.18 -32.42 2.93
CA LYS A 622 13.44 -33.19 2.97
C LYS A 622 14.65 -32.35 3.31
N GLY A 623 14.55 -31.03 3.23
CA GLY A 623 15.67 -30.17 3.56
C GLY A 623 15.28 -28.74 3.86
N TYR A 624 16.06 -28.12 4.73
CA TYR A 624 15.88 -26.74 5.18
C TYR A 624 17.16 -25.96 4.89
N MET A 625 17.04 -24.80 4.28
CA MET A 625 18.16 -23.90 3.98
C MET A 625 17.96 -22.60 4.75
N LEU A 626 18.92 -22.26 5.61
CA LEU A 626 18.89 -21.07 6.44
C LEU A 626 20.03 -20.13 6.01
N ASP A 627 19.71 -18.95 5.49
CA ASP A 627 20.70 -17.97 5.00
C ASP A 627 20.61 -16.66 5.78
N GLY A 628 21.73 -16.21 6.35
CA GLY A 628 21.73 -15.07 7.28
C GLY A 628 20.86 -15.38 8.50
N VAL A 629 21.35 -16.26 9.37
CA VAL A 629 20.53 -17.02 10.33
C VAL A 629 20.21 -16.24 11.61
N LEU A 630 18.93 -16.19 11.96
CA LEU A 630 18.44 -15.81 13.28
C LEU A 630 18.24 -17.05 14.16
N PRO A 631 18.88 -17.11 15.34
CA PRO A 631 18.79 -18.25 16.25
C PRO A 631 17.45 -18.28 16.99
N GLU A 632 16.96 -19.47 17.28
CA GLU A 632 15.67 -19.67 17.96
C GLU A 632 15.75 -19.45 19.48
N THR A 633 16.95 -19.43 20.06
CA THR A 633 17.15 -19.25 21.50
C THR A 633 18.16 -18.17 21.83
N GLY A 634 17.95 -17.50 22.97
CA GLY A 634 18.89 -16.50 23.52
C GLY A 634 19.16 -15.31 22.59
N PHE A 635 18.17 -14.90 21.80
CA PHE A 635 18.24 -13.76 20.89
C PHE A 635 17.27 -12.67 21.34
N SER A 636 17.70 -11.42 21.23
CA SER A 636 16.88 -10.24 21.47
C SER A 636 17.28 -9.14 20.49
N THR A 637 16.34 -8.63 19.70
CA THR A 637 16.59 -7.48 18.82
C THR A 637 17.02 -6.23 19.59
N ALA A 638 16.70 -6.12 20.88
CA ALA A 638 17.15 -5.01 21.71
C ALA A 638 18.66 -5.02 21.99
N ASP A 639 19.34 -6.16 21.83
CA ASP A 639 20.79 -6.30 22.03
C ASP A 639 21.60 -6.13 20.73
N TRP A 640 20.98 -5.57 19.68
CA TRP A 640 21.55 -5.53 18.33
C TRP A 640 22.95 -4.94 18.25
N ASN A 641 23.15 -3.78 18.87
CA ASN A 641 24.44 -3.09 18.88
C ASN A 641 25.55 -3.94 19.49
N ALA A 642 25.22 -4.85 20.43
CA ALA A 642 26.20 -5.78 20.98
C ALA A 642 26.54 -6.91 19.99
N TYR A 643 25.57 -7.40 19.22
CA TYR A 643 25.79 -8.48 18.24
C TYR A 643 26.67 -8.04 17.05
N ILE A 644 26.55 -6.78 16.61
CA ILE A 644 27.30 -6.27 15.47
C ILE A 644 28.76 -5.89 15.77
N LEU A 645 29.19 -5.95 17.04
CA LEU A 645 30.60 -5.65 17.40
C LEU A 645 31.61 -6.61 16.77
N GLU A 646 31.25 -7.89 16.62
CA GLU A 646 32.12 -8.88 15.99
C GLU A 646 32.34 -8.62 14.48
N PRO A 647 31.29 -8.44 13.66
CA PRO A 647 31.50 -8.03 12.27
C PRO A 647 32.18 -6.64 12.16
N THR A 648 31.91 -5.69 13.07
CA THR A 648 32.68 -4.42 13.14
C THR A 648 34.18 -4.68 13.30
N ARG A 649 34.57 -5.53 14.26
CA ARG A 649 35.98 -5.87 14.47
C ARG A 649 36.59 -6.51 13.23
N ARG A 650 35.92 -7.48 12.60
CA ARG A 650 36.42 -8.12 11.37
C ARG A 650 36.62 -7.12 10.23
N LEU A 651 35.68 -6.19 10.05
CA LEU A 651 35.77 -5.16 9.02
C LEU A 651 36.99 -4.26 9.24
N LEU A 652 37.21 -3.80 10.47
CA LEU A 652 38.35 -2.95 10.83
C LEU A 652 39.68 -3.71 10.79
N GLU A 653 39.71 -4.98 11.22
CA GLU A 653 40.89 -5.85 11.08
C GLU A 653 41.26 -6.04 9.60
N ALA A 654 40.27 -6.23 8.72
CA ALA A 654 40.51 -6.36 7.29
C ALA A 654 41.09 -5.07 6.69
N CYS A 655 40.63 -3.89 7.15
CA CYS A 655 41.24 -2.62 6.80
C CYS A 655 42.68 -2.49 7.31
N PHE A 656 42.95 -2.87 8.57
CA PHE A 656 44.29 -2.87 9.15
C PHE A 656 45.26 -3.75 8.33
N ASP A 657 44.81 -4.94 7.94
CA ASP A 657 45.61 -5.90 7.17
C ASP A 657 45.85 -5.44 5.72
N ALA A 658 45.05 -4.49 5.20
CA ALA A 658 45.12 -4.02 3.83
C ALA A 658 46.02 -2.77 3.66
N PRO A 659 47.09 -2.83 2.83
CA PRO A 659 48.01 -1.70 2.65
C PRO A 659 47.38 -0.42 2.09
N LYS A 660 46.29 -0.59 1.33
CA LYS A 660 45.58 0.50 0.64
C LYS A 660 44.39 1.06 1.42
N CYS A 661 44.06 0.52 2.60
CA CYS A 661 42.95 1.05 3.37
C CYS A 661 43.19 2.53 3.71
N PRO A 662 42.20 3.42 3.46
CA PRO A 662 42.35 4.84 3.75
C PRO A 662 42.46 5.10 5.26
N LEU A 663 41.71 4.35 6.08
CA LEU A 663 41.76 4.43 7.53
C LEU A 663 43.07 3.87 8.08
N LYS A 664 43.80 4.67 8.87
CA LYS A 664 45.10 4.29 9.44
C LYS A 664 44.94 3.87 10.90
N LEU A 665 45.07 2.56 11.13
CA LEU A 665 45.01 1.92 12.45
C LEU A 665 46.41 1.44 12.85
N GLU A 666 46.76 1.55 14.13
CA GLU A 666 48.09 1.24 14.68
C GLU A 666 48.23 -0.21 15.12
N SER A 667 47.16 -0.83 15.63
CA SER A 667 47.20 -2.18 16.17
C SER A 667 45.95 -2.99 15.84
N ARG A 668 46.18 -4.20 15.31
CA ARG A 668 45.12 -5.18 14.99
C ARG A 668 44.26 -5.55 16.18
N GLU A 669 44.83 -5.52 17.39
CA GLU A 669 44.15 -5.95 18.63
C GLU A 669 43.23 -4.88 19.22
N THR A 670 43.40 -3.63 18.80
CA THR A 670 42.74 -2.44 19.37
C THR A 670 41.97 -1.63 18.33
N VAL A 671 41.65 -2.24 17.18
CA VAL A 671 41.05 -1.54 16.04
C VAL A 671 39.71 -0.87 16.38
N VAL A 672 38.91 -1.46 17.28
CA VAL A 672 37.64 -0.88 17.72
C VAL A 672 37.91 0.31 18.64
N GLU A 673 38.76 0.12 19.65
CA GLU A 673 39.13 1.14 20.63
C GLU A 673 39.77 2.37 19.98
N GLU A 674 40.60 2.17 18.96
CA GLU A 674 41.21 3.26 18.19
C GLU A 674 40.16 4.11 17.47
N VAL A 675 39.16 3.49 16.84
CA VAL A 675 38.05 4.24 16.20
C VAL A 675 37.20 4.98 17.24
N LEU A 676 36.96 4.38 18.41
CA LEU A 676 36.26 5.06 19.50
C LEU A 676 37.04 6.30 20.00
N GLN A 677 38.37 6.21 20.10
CA GLN A 677 39.23 7.36 20.44
C GLN A 677 39.24 8.43 19.35
N MET A 678 39.16 8.05 18.07
CA MET A 678 38.98 9.00 16.98
C MET A 678 37.67 9.78 17.12
N TYR A 679 36.58 9.10 17.48
CA TYR A 679 35.29 9.76 17.74
C TYR A 679 35.35 10.75 18.90
N GLU A 680 35.97 10.39 20.03
CA GLU A 680 36.18 11.33 21.14
C GLU A 680 36.97 12.56 20.70
N SER A 681 37.99 12.37 19.86
CA SER A 681 38.80 13.47 19.32
C SER A 681 38.02 14.37 18.35
N ILE A 682 37.15 13.77 17.53
CA ILE A 682 36.26 14.50 16.62
C ILE A 682 35.27 15.36 17.42
N ASP A 683 34.63 14.80 18.44
CA ASP A 683 33.64 15.51 19.25
C ASP A 683 34.24 16.71 20.00
N VAL A 684 35.46 16.56 20.54
CA VAL A 684 36.16 17.64 21.24
C VAL A 684 36.66 18.74 20.27
N SER A 685 36.88 18.41 18.99
CA SER A 685 37.46 19.34 18.01
C SER A 685 36.43 20.11 17.17
N VAL A 686 35.13 19.98 17.43
CA VAL A 686 34.05 20.59 16.63
C VAL A 686 34.24 22.09 16.38
N GLU A 687 34.70 22.87 17.35
CA GLU A 687 34.88 24.32 17.17
C GLU A 687 35.97 24.67 16.13
N ASP A 688 37.00 23.82 15.99
CA ASP A 688 38.17 24.05 15.15
C ASP A 688 38.26 23.11 13.92
N ASN A 689 37.37 22.13 13.81
CA ASN A 689 37.32 21.12 12.74
C ASN A 689 36.09 21.34 11.84
N VAL A 690 36.30 21.96 10.67
CA VAL A 690 35.22 22.26 9.71
C VAL A 690 34.53 21.00 9.15
N CYS A 691 35.22 19.85 9.11
CA CYS A 691 34.62 18.59 8.70
C CYS A 691 33.69 18.05 9.79
N ALA A 692 34.07 18.17 11.06
CA ALA A 692 33.19 17.82 12.18
C ALA A 692 31.95 18.72 12.24
N GLN A 693 32.08 20.01 11.90
CA GLN A 693 30.95 20.95 11.76
C GLN A 693 30.02 20.57 10.61
N LEU A 694 30.56 20.11 9.47
CA LEU A 694 29.76 19.61 8.35
C LEU A 694 28.89 18.42 8.79
N VAL A 695 29.48 17.47 9.54
CA VAL A 695 28.78 16.31 10.09
C VAL A 695 27.70 16.73 11.11
N SER A 696 28.02 17.60 12.06
CA SER A 696 27.05 18.03 13.09
C SER A 696 25.91 18.84 12.48
N GLY A 697 26.19 19.68 11.48
CA GLY A 697 25.19 20.49 10.77
C GLY A 697 24.10 19.66 10.10
N SER A 698 24.37 18.41 9.73
CA SER A 698 23.37 17.49 9.15
C SER A 698 22.34 16.97 10.15
N SER A 699 22.60 17.07 11.47
CA SER A 699 21.63 16.68 12.51
C SER A 699 20.53 17.72 12.71
N GLY A 700 20.76 18.99 12.34
CA GLY A 700 19.84 20.09 12.63
C GLY A 700 19.74 20.48 14.11
N ASP A 701 20.55 19.88 14.98
CA ASP A 701 20.68 20.19 16.40
C ASP A 701 22.16 20.34 16.80
N ASP A 702 22.58 21.56 17.14
CA ASP A 702 23.95 21.88 17.53
C ASP A 702 24.41 21.13 18.81
N ALA A 703 23.48 20.53 19.57
CA ALA A 703 23.80 19.73 20.75
C ALA A 703 24.21 18.28 20.44
N THR A 704 23.97 17.78 19.21
CA THR A 704 24.29 16.40 18.83
C THR A 704 25.78 16.27 18.46
N PRO A 705 26.56 15.40 19.15
CA PRO A 705 27.97 15.20 18.81
C PRO A 705 28.15 14.62 17.40
N PRO A 706 29.16 15.04 16.62
CA PRO A 706 29.43 14.45 15.30
C PRO A 706 29.61 12.93 15.33
N SER A 707 30.19 12.37 16.39
CA SER A 707 30.36 10.92 16.55
C SER A 707 29.03 10.17 16.56
N TYR A 708 27.97 10.75 17.10
CA TYR A 708 26.63 10.17 17.07
C TYR A 708 26.16 10.00 15.63
N MET A 709 26.30 11.07 14.83
CA MET A 709 25.91 11.05 13.41
C MET A 709 26.79 10.10 12.59
N LEU A 710 28.09 10.04 12.88
CA LEU A 710 28.99 9.10 12.21
C LEU A 710 28.61 7.65 12.52
N ARG A 711 28.38 7.29 13.78
CA ARG A 711 27.96 5.91 14.15
C ARG A 711 26.73 5.48 13.35
N MET A 712 25.72 6.34 13.29
CA MET A 712 24.49 6.11 12.53
C MET A 712 24.75 5.91 11.05
N LEU A 713 25.45 6.87 10.43
CA LEU A 713 25.72 6.85 9.00
C LEU A 713 26.54 5.62 8.61
N LEU A 714 27.61 5.37 9.35
CA LEU A 714 28.51 4.25 9.09
C LEU A 714 27.83 2.91 9.41
N GLY A 715 26.99 2.84 10.45
CA GLY A 715 26.16 1.67 10.78
C GLY A 715 25.23 1.25 9.65
N VAL A 716 24.65 2.23 8.95
CA VAL A 716 23.85 1.98 7.75
C VAL A 716 24.70 1.51 6.57
N LEU A 717 25.84 2.15 6.33
CA LEU A 717 26.72 1.83 5.20
C LEU A 717 27.31 0.41 5.29
N VAL A 718 27.67 -0.06 6.48
CA VAL A 718 28.26 -1.40 6.64
C VAL A 718 27.31 -2.55 6.30
N ARG A 719 26.00 -2.31 6.31
CA ARG A 719 24.98 -3.32 5.95
C ARG A 719 24.97 -3.63 4.47
N ASP A 720 25.41 -2.69 3.63
CA ASP A 720 25.40 -2.83 2.19
C ASP A 720 26.75 -3.33 1.68
N THR A 721 26.74 -4.33 0.80
CA THR A 721 27.98 -4.88 0.22
C THR A 721 28.66 -3.89 -0.72
N GLU A 722 27.92 -3.00 -1.38
CA GLU A 722 28.47 -1.99 -2.28
C GLU A 722 29.07 -0.80 -1.51
N TRP A 723 28.45 -0.40 -0.40
CA TRP A 723 28.78 0.86 0.29
C TRP A 723 29.66 0.69 1.53
N ARG A 724 29.85 -0.52 2.07
CA ARG A 724 30.56 -0.75 3.35
C ARG A 724 32.01 -0.29 3.37
N THR A 725 32.70 -0.20 2.24
CA THR A 725 34.10 0.25 2.16
C THR A 725 34.22 1.77 2.36
N LEU A 726 33.17 2.54 2.08
CA LEU A 726 33.16 3.99 2.27
C LEU A 726 33.38 4.41 3.72
N VAL A 727 33.06 3.53 4.68
CA VAL A 727 33.19 3.86 6.10
C VAL A 727 34.62 4.22 6.48
N PHE A 728 35.60 3.59 5.84
CA PHE A 728 37.02 3.89 6.05
C PHE A 728 37.39 5.28 5.54
N SER A 729 36.93 5.60 4.32
CA SER A 729 37.19 6.86 3.63
C SER A 729 36.57 8.04 4.36
N LEU A 730 35.28 7.92 4.72
CA LEU A 730 34.54 8.97 5.42
C LEU A 730 35.13 9.25 6.80
N LEU A 731 35.37 8.20 7.60
CA LEU A 731 35.93 8.35 8.94
C LEU A 731 37.33 8.97 8.91
N GLN A 732 38.20 8.51 8.01
CA GLN A 732 39.56 9.02 7.90
C GLN A 732 39.58 10.50 7.48
N ARG A 733 38.71 10.92 6.55
CA ARG A 733 38.64 12.30 6.05
C ARG A 733 38.11 13.25 7.12
N VAL A 734 37.07 12.85 7.86
CA VAL A 734 36.53 13.65 8.97
C VAL A 734 37.57 13.81 10.08
N TYR A 735 38.29 12.74 10.42
CA TYR A 735 39.33 12.78 11.44
C TYR A 735 40.56 13.61 11.03
N ARG A 736 41.02 13.49 9.78
CA ARG A 736 42.19 14.23 9.26
C ARG A 736 41.90 15.70 9.00
N CYS A 737 40.72 15.98 8.44
CA CYS A 737 40.21 17.28 8.03
C CYS A 737 41.24 18.26 7.42
N SER A 738 41.94 17.84 6.39
CA SER A 738 42.69 18.77 5.52
C SER A 738 41.74 19.58 4.64
N GLN A 739 42.24 20.65 4.01
CA GLN A 739 41.45 21.45 3.07
C GLN A 739 40.83 20.61 1.94
N LEU A 740 41.59 19.64 1.41
CA LEU A 740 41.10 18.73 0.37
C LEU A 740 40.04 17.77 0.92
N ASP A 741 40.18 17.30 2.16
CA ASP A 741 39.15 16.45 2.80
C ASP A 741 37.82 17.18 2.91
N PHE A 742 37.87 18.45 3.33
CA PHE A 742 36.68 19.26 3.47
C PHE A 742 36.01 19.48 2.11
N GLU A 743 36.77 19.81 1.06
CA GLU A 743 36.24 20.01 -0.30
C GLU A 743 35.60 18.73 -0.87
N GLU A 744 36.22 17.57 -0.66
CA GLU A 744 35.67 16.27 -1.08
C GLU A 744 34.43 15.90 -0.27
N LEU A 745 34.45 16.06 1.05
CA LEU A 745 33.32 15.77 1.92
C LEU A 745 32.14 16.71 1.64
N GLU A 746 32.37 18.01 1.47
CA GLU A 746 31.31 18.98 1.14
C GLU A 746 30.59 18.59 -0.16
N LEU A 747 31.32 17.99 -1.12
CA LEU A 747 30.76 17.52 -2.38
C LEU A 747 29.86 16.29 -2.22
N VAL A 748 30.29 15.29 -1.45
CA VAL A 748 29.61 13.97 -1.40
C VAL A 748 28.72 13.76 -0.18
N TRP A 749 28.89 14.52 0.89
CA TRP A 749 28.23 14.28 2.18
C TRP A 749 26.70 14.34 2.07
N GLU A 750 26.13 15.45 1.59
CA GLU A 750 24.68 15.56 1.42
C GLU A 750 24.13 14.57 0.38
N PRO A 751 24.76 14.33 -0.79
CA PRO A 751 24.35 13.25 -1.69
C PRO A 751 24.29 11.87 -1.03
N ILE A 752 25.33 11.47 -0.29
CA ILE A 752 25.38 10.19 0.43
C ILE A 752 24.28 10.14 1.48
N VAL A 753 24.16 11.16 2.32
CA VAL A 753 23.14 11.23 3.38
C VAL A 753 21.73 11.18 2.78
N ASN A 754 21.45 11.96 1.73
CA ASN A 754 20.12 11.96 1.11
C ASN A 754 19.81 10.64 0.39
N GLN A 755 20.79 10.01 -0.27
CA GLN A 755 20.63 8.70 -0.89
C GLN A 755 20.30 7.64 0.16
N ILE A 756 20.98 7.68 1.30
CA ILE A 756 20.70 6.81 2.45
C ILE A 756 19.29 7.07 3.00
N LEU A 757 18.92 8.32 3.26
CA LEU A 757 17.59 8.67 3.75
C LEU A 757 16.49 8.17 2.79
N MET A 758 16.70 8.27 1.47
CA MET A 758 15.77 7.73 0.48
C MET A 758 15.69 6.20 0.50
N ASN A 759 16.83 5.50 0.62
CA ASN A 759 16.89 4.04 0.67
C ASN A 759 16.23 3.46 1.95
N TYR A 760 16.23 4.23 3.05
CA TYR A 760 15.63 3.83 4.33
C TYR A 760 14.26 4.48 4.60
N GLY A 761 13.64 5.13 3.61
CA GLY A 761 12.29 5.71 3.74
C GLY A 761 12.17 6.88 4.72
N MET A 762 13.28 7.52 5.08
CA MET A 762 13.32 8.65 6.01
C MET A 762 13.15 10.00 5.29
N THR A 763 12.36 10.89 5.87
CA THR A 763 12.16 12.25 5.37
C THR A 763 13.19 13.23 5.95
N PRO A 764 13.59 14.28 5.20
CA PRO A 764 14.45 15.34 5.71
C PRO A 764 13.99 15.99 7.03
N SER A 765 12.68 16.01 7.30
CA SER A 765 12.07 16.57 8.52
C SER A 765 12.26 15.71 9.78
N GLN A 766 12.61 14.43 9.63
CA GLN A 766 12.93 13.53 10.76
C GLN A 766 14.38 13.72 11.26
N ARG A 767 15.16 14.63 10.64
CA ARG A 767 16.53 14.96 11.07
C ARG A 767 16.59 15.65 12.44
N SER A 768 15.64 16.53 12.77
CA SER A 768 15.76 17.53 13.84
C SER A 768 15.13 17.19 15.21
N ALA A 769 14.84 15.92 15.50
CA ALA A 769 14.25 15.53 16.79
C ALA A 769 15.33 15.13 17.82
N PRO A 770 15.34 15.72 19.04
CA PRO A 770 16.31 15.37 20.08
C PRO A 770 16.04 13.96 20.66
N PRO A 771 17.07 13.23 21.11
CA PRO A 771 16.92 11.91 21.73
C PRO A 771 16.27 11.99 23.14
N PRO A 772 15.57 10.92 23.60
CA PRO A 772 15.20 9.69 22.91
C PRO A 772 14.14 9.94 21.83
N ARG A 773 14.39 9.38 20.64
CA ARG A 773 13.48 9.49 19.50
C ARG A 773 12.37 8.45 19.69
N VAL A 774 11.12 8.91 19.78
CA VAL A 774 9.96 8.09 19.44
C VAL A 774 9.94 7.99 17.92
N GLN A 775 10.72 7.07 17.36
CA GLN A 775 10.71 6.83 15.92
C GLN A 775 9.44 6.05 15.57
N SER A 776 8.39 6.75 15.15
CA SER A 776 7.39 6.12 14.28
C SER A 776 8.16 5.39 13.18
N SER A 777 8.08 4.06 13.13
CA SER A 777 8.68 3.23 12.09
C SER A 777 8.40 3.90 10.75
N GLY A 778 9.46 4.50 10.20
CA GLY A 778 9.37 5.33 9.01
C GLY A 778 8.78 4.48 7.91
N ALA A 779 7.80 5.01 7.19
CA ALA A 779 7.19 4.33 6.05
C ALA A 779 8.29 3.86 5.10
N SER A 780 8.64 2.57 5.15
CA SER A 780 9.60 2.07 4.18
C SER A 780 8.95 2.23 2.81
N THR A 781 9.70 2.80 1.89
CA THR A 781 9.31 2.95 0.49
C THR A 781 9.28 1.61 -0.25
N THR A 782 9.56 0.49 0.44
CA THR A 782 9.45 -0.85 -0.15
C THR A 782 7.97 -1.19 -0.34
N PRO A 783 7.51 -1.37 -1.60
CA PRO A 783 6.15 -1.81 -1.84
C PRO A 783 5.93 -3.11 -1.06
N PHE A 784 4.81 -3.22 -0.34
CA PHE A 784 4.35 -4.47 0.28
C PHE A 784 4.99 -4.87 1.65
N LEU A 785 5.78 -4.02 2.31
CA LEU A 785 6.23 -4.23 3.71
C LEU A 785 5.15 -3.82 4.72
N SER A 786 4.86 -4.67 5.70
CA SER A 786 3.94 -4.35 6.81
C SER A 786 4.72 -4.09 8.11
N GLU A 787 4.84 -2.81 8.48
CA GLU A 787 5.44 -2.38 9.76
C GLU A 787 4.66 -2.91 10.96
N LEU A 788 3.33 -2.92 10.89
CA LEU A 788 2.50 -3.46 11.98
C LEU A 788 2.75 -4.95 12.22
N LEU A 789 2.95 -5.74 11.16
CA LEU A 789 3.34 -7.14 11.34
C LEU A 789 4.78 -7.25 11.86
N TYR A 790 5.68 -6.38 11.40
CA TYR A 790 7.05 -6.34 11.90
C TYR A 790 7.07 -6.11 13.41
N ASP A 791 6.37 -5.08 13.89
CA ASP A 791 6.26 -4.74 15.31
C ASP A 791 5.58 -5.85 16.10
N LEU A 792 4.43 -6.35 15.62
CA LEU A 792 3.70 -7.43 16.29
C LEU A 792 4.58 -8.66 16.53
N ILE A 793 5.34 -9.10 15.53
CA ILE A 793 6.20 -10.28 15.64
C ILE A 793 7.45 -9.97 16.45
N THR A 794 8.10 -8.82 16.21
CA THR A 794 9.34 -8.46 16.91
C THR A 794 9.09 -8.34 18.40
N PHE A 795 8.02 -7.65 18.80
CA PHE A 795 7.72 -7.39 20.21
C PHE A 795 7.17 -8.62 20.92
N SER A 796 6.54 -9.55 20.17
CA SER A 796 5.98 -10.78 20.73
C SER A 796 6.93 -11.97 20.70
N GLU A 797 7.98 -12.00 19.86
CA GLU A 797 8.86 -13.18 19.76
C GLU A 797 10.35 -12.87 19.74
N LEU A 798 10.78 -11.73 19.20
CA LEU A 798 12.19 -11.45 18.96
C LEU A 798 12.83 -10.51 19.99
N MET A 799 12.05 -10.00 20.94
CA MET A 799 12.55 -9.20 22.05
C MET A 799 12.61 -10.00 23.34
N ALA A 800 13.66 -9.77 24.12
CA ALA A 800 13.70 -10.21 25.51
C ALA A 800 12.59 -9.52 26.33
N SER A 801 12.12 -10.17 27.38
CA SER A 801 11.33 -9.52 28.42
C SER A 801 11.94 -9.90 29.78
N PRO A 802 12.37 -8.92 30.60
CA PRO A 802 12.35 -7.47 30.34
C PRO A 802 13.35 -7.04 29.25
N VAL A 803 13.11 -5.88 28.63
CA VAL A 803 14.03 -5.29 27.63
C VAL A 803 15.12 -4.45 28.32
N PRO A 804 16.29 -4.22 27.69
CA PRO A 804 17.29 -3.30 28.20
C PRO A 804 16.74 -1.89 28.44
N THR A 805 17.20 -1.23 29.50
CA THR A 805 16.85 0.17 29.83
C THR A 805 17.41 1.14 28.79
N LEU A 806 16.89 2.37 28.76
CA LEU A 806 17.40 3.40 27.83
C LEU A 806 18.89 3.67 28.06
N ASP A 807 19.33 3.65 29.31
CA ASP A 807 20.75 3.78 29.68
C ASP A 807 21.59 2.64 29.08
N ASN A 808 21.12 1.38 29.16
CA ASN A 808 21.84 0.24 28.58
C ASN A 808 21.86 0.28 27.05
N ILE A 809 20.75 0.68 26.42
CA ILE A 809 20.68 0.86 24.96
C ILE A 809 21.68 1.94 24.52
N THR A 810 21.72 3.05 25.25
CA THR A 810 22.64 4.17 24.99
C THR A 810 24.10 3.75 25.18
N GLU A 811 24.42 3.01 26.25
CA GLU A 811 25.76 2.48 26.49
C GLU A 811 26.21 1.55 25.36
N ALA A 812 25.33 0.64 24.91
CA ALA A 812 25.60 -0.25 23.80
C ALA A 812 25.82 0.49 22.47
N PHE A 813 25.06 1.56 22.22
CA PHE A 813 25.24 2.43 21.05
C PHE A 813 26.63 3.08 21.02
N TYR A 814 27.09 3.63 22.16
CA TYR A 814 28.41 4.29 22.21
C TYR A 814 29.59 3.31 22.25
N ALA A 815 29.35 2.04 22.61
CA ALA A 815 30.38 0.99 22.61
C ALA A 815 30.82 0.56 21.19
N GLY A 816 29.99 0.76 20.16
CA GLY A 816 30.22 0.25 18.80
C GLY A 816 30.53 1.34 17.76
N PRO A 817 31.57 1.20 16.93
CA PRO A 817 31.89 2.15 15.86
C PRO A 817 30.79 2.39 14.82
N PHE A 818 29.97 1.37 14.55
CA PHE A 818 28.98 1.31 13.48
C PHE A 818 27.61 0.94 14.07
N SER A 819 27.10 1.80 14.95
CA SER A 819 25.92 1.51 15.77
C SER A 819 24.64 2.13 15.21
N GLU A 820 23.51 1.48 15.50
CA GLU A 820 22.18 1.96 15.15
C GLU A 820 21.49 2.54 16.39
N ASP A 821 20.92 3.74 16.23
CA ASP A 821 20.09 4.41 17.20
C ASP A 821 18.84 3.57 17.36
N GLY A 822 18.59 3.19 18.61
CA GLY A 822 17.90 1.97 18.95
C GLY A 822 16.44 1.90 18.50
N PHE A 823 15.92 0.71 18.76
CA PHE A 823 14.52 0.33 18.66
C PHE A 823 13.54 1.33 19.32
N ASP A 824 12.35 1.56 18.71
CA ASP A 824 11.32 2.46 19.25
C ASP A 824 10.66 1.88 20.51
N LEU A 825 11.32 2.15 21.64
CA LEU A 825 10.87 1.76 22.96
C LEU A 825 9.50 2.35 23.30
N GLY A 826 9.16 3.54 22.76
CA GLY A 826 7.85 4.16 22.97
C GLY A 826 6.73 3.36 22.34
N THR A 827 6.88 2.96 21.08
CA THR A 827 5.91 2.12 20.37
C THR A 827 5.79 0.73 21.01
N TYR A 828 6.90 0.12 21.44
CA TYR A 828 6.86 -1.11 22.22
C TYR A 828 6.05 -0.99 23.50
N CYS A 829 6.37 -0.01 24.34
CA CYS A 829 5.68 0.21 25.61
C CYS A 829 4.19 0.47 25.41
N ALA A 830 3.80 1.18 24.34
CA ALA A 830 2.41 1.34 23.96
C ALA A 830 1.76 0.01 23.54
N MET A 831 2.38 -0.76 22.64
CA MET A 831 1.83 -2.01 22.13
C MET A 831 1.70 -3.11 23.19
N ILE A 832 2.63 -3.21 24.15
CA ILE A 832 2.48 -4.14 25.30
C ILE A 832 1.46 -3.63 26.33
N GLY A 833 0.99 -2.39 26.18
CA GLY A 833 0.03 -1.75 27.07
C GLY A 833 0.63 -1.24 28.39
N ALA A 834 1.94 -1.00 28.46
CA ALA A 834 2.63 -0.56 29.69
C ALA A 834 2.08 0.77 30.23
N PHE A 835 1.55 1.63 29.34
CA PHE A 835 0.97 2.92 29.74
C PHE A 835 -0.48 2.83 30.22
N ARG A 836 -1.09 1.64 30.23
CA ARG A 836 -2.48 1.47 30.65
C ARG A 836 -2.59 1.46 32.18
N PRO A 837 -3.66 2.04 32.77
CA PRO A 837 -3.88 2.02 34.22
C PRO A 837 -4.03 0.62 34.81
N ASP A 838 -4.42 -0.37 34.00
CA ASP A 838 -4.62 -1.77 34.39
C ASP A 838 -3.45 -2.69 34.03
N PHE A 839 -2.33 -2.14 33.56
CA PHE A 839 -1.11 -2.92 33.34
C PHE A 839 -0.58 -3.46 34.67
N ASN A 840 -0.46 -4.78 34.77
CA ASN A 840 -0.03 -5.48 35.98
C ASN A 840 1.37 -6.11 35.83
N GLY A 841 2.07 -5.79 34.74
CA GLY A 841 3.46 -6.18 34.49
C GLY A 841 4.45 -5.17 35.08
N SER A 842 5.74 -5.53 35.06
CA SER A 842 6.84 -4.60 35.37
C SER A 842 7.78 -4.64 34.17
N GLU A 843 7.98 -3.49 33.54
CA GLU A 843 8.89 -3.31 32.41
C GLU A 843 9.72 -2.04 32.66
N PRO A 844 10.92 -2.16 33.27
CA PRO A 844 11.71 -1.02 33.73
C PRO A 844 12.00 0.02 32.64
N ALA A 845 12.21 -0.43 31.40
CA ALA A 845 12.45 0.46 30.28
C ALA A 845 11.22 1.33 29.95
N CYS A 846 10.00 0.81 30.17
CA CYS A 846 8.77 1.58 30.00
C CYS A 846 8.52 2.57 31.13
N ASP A 847 8.97 2.25 32.35
CA ASP A 847 8.93 3.19 33.47
C ASP A 847 9.82 4.42 33.18
N GLU A 848 11.02 4.21 32.62
CA GLU A 848 11.92 5.30 32.20
C GLU A 848 11.31 6.18 31.09
N ILE A 849 10.65 5.57 30.10
CA ILE A 849 9.95 6.33 29.05
C ILE A 849 8.80 7.14 29.64
N GLN A 850 8.06 6.58 30.60
CA GLN A 850 6.97 7.29 31.26
C GLN A 850 7.49 8.51 32.04
N ASP A 851 8.60 8.36 32.77
CA ASP A 851 9.26 9.47 33.47
C ASP A 851 9.79 10.53 32.49
N TRP A 852 10.38 10.10 31.38
CA TRP A 852 10.87 10.99 30.33
C TRP A 852 9.75 11.83 29.70
N VAL A 853 8.61 11.20 29.38
CA VAL A 853 7.44 11.88 28.80
C VAL A 853 6.85 12.87 29.80
N GLN A 854 6.77 12.51 31.09
CA GLN A 854 6.33 13.43 32.15
C GLN A 854 7.25 14.65 32.28
N TYR A 855 8.57 14.46 32.15
CA TYR A 855 9.53 15.56 32.23
C TYR A 855 9.40 16.55 31.05
N HIS A 856 9.01 16.07 29.86
CA HIS A 856 8.91 16.88 28.64
C HIS A 856 7.49 17.40 28.33
N ASP A 857 6.53 17.26 29.25
CA ASP A 857 5.11 17.63 29.07
C ASP A 857 4.48 16.99 27.80
N ALA A 858 4.97 15.82 27.37
CA ALA A 858 4.40 15.09 26.25
C ALA A 858 3.20 14.23 26.69
N VAL A 859 2.29 13.93 25.75
CA VAL A 859 1.08 13.13 26.03
C VAL A 859 1.27 11.73 25.50
N LEU A 860 1.21 10.73 26.39
CA LEU A 860 1.19 9.31 25.99
C LEU A 860 -0.18 8.94 25.44
N PRO A 861 -0.25 8.11 24.38
CA PRO A 861 -1.51 7.59 23.88
C PRO A 861 -2.15 6.63 24.90
N GLU A 862 -3.45 6.78 25.14
CA GLU A 862 -4.21 5.81 25.93
C GLU A 862 -4.60 4.62 25.04
N MET A 863 -3.88 3.51 25.17
CA MET A 863 -4.13 2.29 24.41
C MET A 863 -5.33 1.53 24.97
N HIS A 864 -6.34 1.24 24.13
CA HIS A 864 -7.51 0.45 24.55
C HIS A 864 -7.24 -1.05 24.62
N HIS A 865 -6.29 -1.54 23.80
CA HIS A 865 -5.92 -2.94 23.68
C HIS A 865 -4.39 -3.08 23.55
N THR A 866 -3.86 -4.24 23.96
CA THR A 866 -2.47 -4.62 23.67
C THR A 866 -2.38 -5.17 22.26
N PHE A 867 -1.25 -4.93 21.58
CA PHE A 867 -0.96 -5.43 20.24
C PHE A 867 0.28 -6.33 20.25
N VAL A 868 0.19 -7.39 21.05
CA VAL A 868 1.18 -8.47 21.18
C VAL A 868 0.46 -9.79 21.44
N TYR A 869 1.11 -10.92 21.18
CA TYR A 869 0.58 -12.25 21.49
C TYR A 869 1.48 -13.03 22.46
N ALA A 870 0.88 -14.00 23.15
CA ALA A 870 1.60 -14.82 24.12
C ALA A 870 2.55 -15.81 23.43
N HIS A 871 3.71 -16.04 24.04
CA HIS A 871 4.66 -17.06 23.61
C HIS A 871 4.02 -18.45 23.65
N ASP A 872 4.21 -19.22 22.58
CA ASP A 872 3.82 -20.62 22.55
C ASP A 872 4.98 -21.54 22.98
N LYS A 873 4.77 -22.86 22.86
CA LYS A 873 5.74 -23.88 23.28
C LYS A 873 7.02 -23.93 22.44
N TYR A 874 7.06 -23.24 21.30
CA TYR A 874 8.20 -23.24 20.37
C TYR A 874 9.10 -22.02 20.56
N TRP A 875 8.60 -20.96 21.20
CA TRP A 875 9.40 -19.79 21.53
C TRP A 875 10.60 -20.13 22.42
N ASN A 876 11.75 -19.50 22.14
CA ASN A 876 13.01 -19.72 22.85
C ASN A 876 13.39 -21.20 22.96
N THR A 877 13.09 -21.99 21.92
CA THR A 877 13.39 -23.42 21.86
C THR A 877 13.95 -23.79 20.49
N THR A 878 15.17 -24.32 20.43
CA THR A 878 15.77 -24.79 19.17
C THR A 878 15.06 -26.03 18.64
N ALA A 879 14.79 -26.03 17.33
CA ALA A 879 14.18 -27.11 16.59
C ALA A 879 15.04 -28.39 16.60
N THR A 880 14.35 -29.52 16.42
CA THR A 880 14.98 -30.81 16.15
C THR A 880 14.87 -31.09 14.67
N ILE A 881 16.00 -31.44 14.04
CA ILE A 881 16.03 -31.82 12.62
C ILE A 881 15.16 -33.07 12.45
N PRO A 882 14.10 -33.04 11.62
CA PRO A 882 13.27 -34.22 11.37
C PRO A 882 14.09 -35.40 10.84
N GLU A 883 13.72 -36.64 11.20
CA GLU A 883 14.55 -37.84 10.95
C GLU A 883 14.95 -38.05 9.47
N ASN A 884 14.10 -37.63 8.54
CA ASN A 884 14.31 -37.78 7.09
C ASN A 884 14.63 -36.44 6.39
N ALA A 885 15.08 -35.45 7.14
CA ALA A 885 15.46 -34.14 6.64
C ALA A 885 16.92 -33.80 6.98
N SER A 886 17.45 -32.79 6.31
CA SER A 886 18.74 -32.18 6.62
C SER A 886 18.62 -30.65 6.68
N VAL A 887 19.66 -30.00 7.19
CA VAL A 887 19.71 -28.53 7.27
C VAL A 887 21.04 -28.02 6.71
N LEU A 888 20.99 -27.03 5.82
CA LEU A 888 22.14 -26.28 5.35
C LEU A 888 22.04 -24.85 5.86
N LEU A 889 23.05 -24.40 6.58
CA LEU A 889 23.15 -23.03 7.08
C LEU A 889 24.24 -22.30 6.30
N VAL A 890 23.94 -21.06 5.89
CA VAL A 890 24.85 -20.16 5.20
C VAL A 890 24.95 -18.87 6.00
N VAL A 891 26.18 -18.45 6.32
CA VAL A 891 26.44 -17.23 7.10
C VAL A 891 27.53 -16.38 6.46
N GLY A 892 27.35 -15.06 6.53
CA GLY A 892 28.33 -14.05 6.10
C GLY A 892 29.12 -13.50 7.28
N GLY A 893 30.46 -13.47 7.17
CA GLY A 893 31.33 -12.96 8.24
C GLY A 893 31.26 -11.45 8.43
N LEU A 894 30.82 -10.71 7.41
CA LEU A 894 30.50 -9.27 7.45
C LEU A 894 28.99 -9.02 7.35
N ASP A 895 28.19 -9.96 7.85
CA ASP A 895 26.75 -9.76 7.97
C ASP A 895 26.44 -8.88 9.19
N PHE A 896 26.11 -7.62 8.96
CA PHE A 896 25.69 -6.67 10.02
C PHE A 896 24.19 -6.77 10.34
N GLN A 897 23.45 -7.64 9.65
CA GLN A 897 22.02 -7.83 9.85
C GLN A 897 21.69 -9.18 10.49
N THR A 898 22.50 -10.21 10.27
CA THR A 898 22.42 -11.46 11.04
C THR A 898 23.84 -11.98 11.28
N PRO A 899 24.58 -11.35 12.22
CA PRO A 899 25.99 -11.66 12.47
C PRO A 899 26.28 -13.16 12.53
N SER A 900 27.37 -13.58 11.89
CA SER A 900 27.70 -15.01 11.70
C SER A 900 27.73 -15.82 13.01
N GLU A 901 28.02 -15.15 14.12
CA GLU A 901 28.01 -15.68 15.49
C GLU A 901 26.66 -16.29 15.85
N LEU A 902 25.58 -15.61 15.46
CA LEU A 902 24.21 -16.02 15.72
C LEU A 902 23.87 -17.30 14.96
N GLY A 903 24.27 -17.39 13.69
CA GLY A 903 24.08 -18.60 12.88
C GLY A 903 24.97 -19.77 13.29
N LYS A 904 26.19 -19.50 13.78
CA LYS A 904 27.07 -20.52 14.39
C LYS A 904 26.44 -21.09 15.66
N ARG A 905 25.88 -20.23 16.51
CA ARG A 905 25.16 -20.66 17.72
C ARG A 905 23.96 -21.55 17.36
N GLU A 906 23.12 -21.12 16.42
CA GLU A 906 22.00 -21.93 15.93
C GLU A 906 22.49 -23.28 15.38
N TYR A 907 23.56 -23.28 14.57
CA TYR A 907 24.18 -24.51 14.09
C TYR A 907 24.61 -25.43 15.23
N GLU A 908 25.19 -24.92 16.31
CA GLU A 908 25.62 -25.74 17.45
C GLU A 908 24.42 -26.31 18.23
N GLU A 909 23.39 -25.50 18.45
CA GLU A 909 22.21 -25.83 19.25
C GLU A 909 21.22 -26.78 18.54
N LEU A 910 21.15 -26.73 17.20
CA LEU A 910 20.25 -27.55 16.40
C LEU A 910 20.38 -29.04 16.73
N LYS A 911 19.28 -29.68 17.11
CA LYS A 911 19.30 -31.09 17.51
C LYS A 911 19.24 -32.00 16.29
N GLY A 912 20.38 -32.59 15.94
CA GLY A 912 20.49 -33.53 14.82
C GLY A 912 21.89 -33.49 14.20
N LYS A 913 22.26 -34.57 13.50
CA LYS A 913 23.59 -34.68 12.87
C LYS A 913 23.59 -34.36 11.38
N ASN A 914 22.42 -34.34 10.75
CA ASN A 914 22.28 -34.16 9.31
C ASN A 914 22.25 -32.67 8.95
N LYS A 915 23.34 -31.96 9.27
CA LYS A 915 23.47 -30.51 9.06
C LYS A 915 24.85 -30.12 8.57
N LEU A 916 24.93 -29.01 7.84
CA LEU A 916 26.18 -28.38 7.39
C LEU A 916 26.09 -26.87 7.58
N LEU A 917 27.18 -26.27 8.07
CA LEU A 917 27.39 -24.83 8.11
C LEU A 917 28.40 -24.46 7.03
N VAL A 918 28.06 -23.45 6.22
CA VAL A 918 28.93 -22.85 5.21
C VAL A 918 29.15 -21.39 5.57
N GLU A 919 30.41 -20.98 5.68
CA GLU A 919 30.80 -19.64 6.07
C GLU A 919 31.46 -18.90 4.89
N PHE A 920 31.02 -17.68 4.64
CA PHE A 920 31.65 -16.75 3.72
C PHE A 920 32.36 -15.68 4.54
N ALA A 921 33.70 -15.73 4.59
CA ALA A 921 34.50 -14.87 5.48
C ALA A 921 34.16 -13.36 5.38
N TYR A 922 33.84 -12.88 4.17
CA TYR A 922 33.47 -11.49 3.91
C TYR A 922 32.06 -11.33 3.33
N GLY A 923 31.26 -12.41 3.30
CA GLY A 923 29.89 -12.35 2.82
C GLY A 923 29.03 -11.40 3.67
N GLY A 924 28.14 -10.67 3.02
CA GLY A 924 27.14 -9.81 3.67
C GLY A 924 25.86 -10.55 4.04
N HIS A 925 24.79 -9.78 4.25
CA HIS A 925 23.49 -10.33 4.58
C HIS A 925 22.88 -11.16 3.45
N GLY A 926 22.41 -12.36 3.77
CA GLY A 926 21.81 -13.28 2.78
C GLY A 926 22.81 -13.73 1.71
N THR A 927 24.07 -13.99 2.10
CA THR A 927 25.17 -14.36 1.19
C THR A 927 24.93 -15.66 0.40
N GLY A 928 23.87 -16.41 0.70
CA GLY A 928 23.37 -17.51 -0.12
C GLY A 928 22.86 -17.05 -1.49
N PHE A 929 22.40 -15.82 -1.64
CA PHE A 929 22.05 -15.25 -2.95
C PHE A 929 22.65 -13.87 -3.22
N ALA A 930 22.96 -13.11 -2.18
CA ALA A 930 23.69 -11.86 -2.28
C ALA A 930 25.14 -12.11 -2.72
N PRO A 931 25.71 -11.21 -3.55
CA PRO A 931 27.12 -11.29 -3.91
C PRO A 931 28.00 -11.10 -2.66
N THR A 932 29.14 -11.79 -2.60
CA THR A 932 30.06 -11.60 -1.47
C THR A 932 30.78 -10.27 -1.54
N GLU A 933 30.96 -9.74 -2.75
CA GLU A 933 31.50 -8.40 -3.01
C GLU A 933 30.93 -7.78 -4.29
N LEU A 934 31.09 -6.46 -4.47
CA LEU A 934 30.52 -5.67 -5.59
C LEU A 934 30.71 -6.31 -6.98
N TYR A 935 31.86 -6.97 -7.21
CA TYR A 935 32.20 -7.61 -8.48
C TYR A 935 32.20 -9.14 -8.43
N ASP A 936 31.53 -9.75 -7.45
CA ASP A 936 31.37 -11.21 -7.37
C ASP A 936 30.36 -11.73 -8.40
N GLU A 937 30.86 -12.14 -9.56
CA GLU A 937 30.07 -12.82 -10.60
C GLU A 937 29.99 -14.36 -10.40
N THR A 938 30.54 -14.90 -9.31
CA THR A 938 30.61 -16.36 -9.12
C THR A 938 29.25 -16.96 -8.76
N HIS A 939 28.39 -16.19 -8.09
CA HIS A 939 27.14 -16.64 -7.46
C HIS A 939 27.37 -17.88 -6.57
N CYS A 940 28.46 -17.88 -5.79
CA CYS A 940 28.91 -19.07 -5.08
C CYS A 940 27.88 -19.57 -4.05
N GLY A 941 27.28 -18.67 -3.26
CA GLY A 941 26.19 -19.03 -2.33
C GLY A 941 25.05 -19.79 -3.03
N ALA A 942 24.57 -19.24 -4.15
CA ALA A 942 23.43 -19.79 -4.87
C ALA A 942 23.78 -21.16 -5.48
N ARG A 943 25.02 -21.34 -5.92
CA ARG A 943 25.54 -22.64 -6.39
C ARG A 943 25.62 -23.68 -5.27
N ILE A 944 26.04 -23.28 -4.07
CA ILE A 944 26.09 -24.15 -2.89
C ILE A 944 24.68 -24.62 -2.53
N LEU A 945 23.73 -23.69 -2.37
CA LEU A 945 22.32 -23.99 -2.09
C LEU A 945 21.70 -24.86 -3.20
N THR A 946 22.00 -24.56 -4.46
CA THR A 946 21.55 -25.38 -5.61
C THR A 946 22.14 -26.79 -5.55
N SER A 947 23.42 -26.93 -5.22
CA SER A 947 24.07 -28.24 -5.11
C SER A 947 23.44 -29.09 -4.00
N TYR A 948 23.01 -28.48 -2.91
CA TYR A 948 22.29 -29.16 -1.83
C TYR A 948 20.94 -29.72 -2.30
N VAL A 949 20.16 -28.93 -3.04
CA VAL A 949 18.89 -29.38 -3.65
C VAL A 949 19.14 -30.50 -4.67
N LEU A 950 20.12 -30.35 -5.57
CA LEU A 950 20.43 -31.33 -6.62
C LEU A 950 21.01 -32.65 -6.07
N ASN A 951 21.64 -32.62 -4.89
CA ASN A 951 22.11 -33.81 -4.17
C ASN A 951 21.07 -34.34 -3.16
N ASP A 952 19.79 -33.99 -3.34
CA ASP A 952 18.66 -34.51 -2.57
C ASP A 952 18.76 -34.24 -1.05
N GLY A 953 19.33 -33.09 -0.69
CA GLY A 953 19.55 -32.71 0.71
C GLY A 953 20.71 -33.45 1.37
N ASP A 954 21.54 -34.20 0.64
CA ASP A 954 22.73 -34.84 1.23
C ASP A 954 23.82 -33.79 1.51
N VAL A 955 23.91 -33.38 2.78
CA VAL A 955 24.87 -32.39 3.26
C VAL A 955 26.33 -32.80 3.05
N THR A 956 26.62 -34.10 2.88
CA THR A 956 27.99 -34.57 2.64
C THR A 956 28.44 -34.40 1.18
N ARG A 957 27.51 -34.07 0.29
CA ARG A 957 27.71 -33.93 -1.15
C ARG A 957 27.53 -32.49 -1.65
N VAL A 958 27.34 -31.54 -0.75
CA VAL A 958 27.26 -30.11 -1.06
C VAL A 958 28.61 -29.65 -1.63
N ASP A 959 28.57 -28.99 -2.79
CA ASP A 959 29.78 -28.52 -3.49
C ASP A 959 30.14 -27.10 -3.05
N THR A 960 31.14 -26.98 -2.18
CA THR A 960 31.66 -25.70 -1.68
C THR A 960 32.91 -25.21 -2.43
N SER A 961 33.29 -25.87 -3.53
CA SER A 961 34.56 -25.59 -4.24
C SER A 961 34.63 -24.20 -4.87
N CYS A 962 33.49 -23.50 -5.02
CA CYS A 962 33.47 -22.13 -5.52
C CYS A 962 34.04 -21.12 -4.52
N ILE A 963 34.09 -21.42 -3.21
CA ILE A 963 34.59 -20.51 -2.17
C ILE A 963 36.06 -20.15 -2.42
N GLU A 964 36.86 -21.12 -2.90
CA GLU A 964 38.27 -20.90 -3.24
C GLU A 964 38.48 -19.93 -4.41
N LYS A 965 37.43 -19.60 -5.16
CA LYS A 965 37.46 -18.72 -6.33
C LYS A 965 36.84 -17.35 -6.07
N LEU A 966 36.36 -17.10 -4.86
CA LEU A 966 35.78 -15.80 -4.49
C LEU A 966 36.84 -14.69 -4.63
N PRO A 967 36.44 -13.49 -5.05
CA PRO A 967 37.33 -12.35 -5.05
C PRO A 967 37.81 -12.04 -3.63
N ALA A 968 39.01 -11.48 -3.51
CA ALA A 968 39.49 -10.97 -2.23
C ALA A 968 38.69 -9.72 -1.84
N PHE A 969 38.42 -9.54 -0.54
CA PHE A 969 37.91 -8.29 -0.02
C PHE A 969 39.00 -7.21 -0.10
N ILE A 970 38.69 -6.06 -0.69
CA ILE A 970 39.65 -4.96 -0.91
C ILE A 970 39.10 -3.71 -0.23
N PRO A 971 39.47 -3.44 1.03
CA PRO A 971 39.15 -2.18 1.69
C PRO A 971 40.12 -1.11 1.18
N ASP A 972 39.73 -0.38 0.15
CA ASP A 972 40.46 0.77 -0.39
C ASP A 972 39.52 1.96 -0.68
N ASP A 973 40.05 3.03 -1.28
CA ASP A 973 39.33 4.29 -1.50
C ASP A 973 38.49 4.28 -2.80
N SER A 974 38.44 3.16 -3.54
CA SER A 974 37.84 3.10 -4.88
C SER A 974 36.36 3.48 -4.91
N THR A 975 35.57 2.96 -3.97
CA THR A 975 34.14 3.29 -3.87
C THR A 975 33.93 4.79 -3.60
N PHE A 976 34.81 5.42 -2.82
CA PHE A 976 34.73 6.86 -2.57
C PHE A 976 35.05 7.66 -3.83
N ASP A 977 36.09 7.26 -4.56
CA ASP A 977 36.46 7.87 -5.84
C ASP A 977 35.31 7.75 -6.87
N GLU A 978 34.63 6.61 -6.92
CA GLU A 978 33.46 6.40 -7.79
C GLU A 978 32.32 7.35 -7.43
N VAL A 979 31.96 7.48 -6.15
CA VAL A 979 30.91 8.41 -5.70
C VAL A 979 31.27 9.86 -6.04
N VAL A 980 32.53 10.28 -5.82
CA VAL A 980 33.00 11.62 -6.21
C VAL A 980 32.83 11.83 -7.72
N LEU A 981 33.25 10.86 -8.54
CA LEU A 981 33.13 10.94 -9.99
C LEU A 981 31.67 11.04 -10.44
N GLU A 982 30.77 10.23 -9.88
CA GLU A 982 29.34 10.29 -10.19
C GLU A 982 28.72 11.65 -9.85
N VAL A 983 29.05 12.22 -8.69
CA VAL A 983 28.56 13.54 -8.29
C VAL A 983 29.12 14.62 -9.22
N LEU A 984 30.41 14.56 -9.58
CA LEU A 984 31.01 15.50 -10.53
C LEU A 984 30.41 15.37 -11.94
N GLU A 985 30.13 14.15 -12.40
CA GLU A 985 29.44 13.89 -13.68
C GLU A 985 28.03 14.47 -13.67
N ALA A 986 27.27 14.27 -12.61
CA ALA A 986 25.93 14.82 -12.44
C ALA A 986 25.92 16.36 -12.45
N GLN A 987 26.98 17.00 -11.96
CA GLN A 987 27.17 18.45 -11.96
C GLN A 987 27.80 18.99 -13.26
N GLY A 988 28.20 18.12 -14.19
CA GLY A 988 28.89 18.52 -15.42
C GLY A 988 30.34 18.97 -15.22
N LEU A 989 30.97 18.56 -14.12
CA LEU A 989 32.32 18.94 -13.66
C LEU A 989 33.34 17.79 -13.74
N ALA A 990 33.02 16.66 -14.37
CA ALA A 990 33.86 15.46 -14.42
C ALA A 990 35.20 15.56 -15.19
N LYS A 991 35.61 16.75 -15.66
CA LYS A 991 36.78 16.94 -16.52
C LYS A 991 37.96 17.64 -15.86
#